data_AF-A0A968ZF79-F1
#
_entry.id   AF-A0A968ZF79-F1
#
_cell.length_a   1.000
_cell.length_b   1.000
_cell.length_c   1.000
_cell.angle_alpha   90.00
_cell.angle_beta   90.00
_cell.angle_gamma   90.00
#
_symmetry.space_group_name_H-M   'P 1'
#
loop_
_entity.id
_entity.type
_entity.pdbx_description
1 polymer ?
#
loop_
_entity_poly.entity_id
_entity_poly.type
_entity_poly.pdbx_seq_one_letter_code
_entity_poly.pdbx_strand_id
1 'polypeptide(L)'
;ESNHSIPERARRVGSVLDKTISGGQRKRLNIALELIREPAVLFVDEPTSGLSSRDSENVIDLLKELSLKGKLIFVVIHQPSSDIYKMFDKMVIMDTGGYQIYYGHPVEAVTYFKRVSKQVDSERGQCPTCGNVNPEQIFNIIEAQVVDEYGQLTNKRKVSPSQWEAQYREGFRVEALPDVLEEPEHTLNIPSKVKQSIIFTTRDFLSKISNTQYLAINLLEAPLLAAILAFIIKYNSSPDHQSYIFRFNENFPAFMLMSIIVALFMGLSVSAEEIIRDRKILKREQFLNLSWNSYLSSKIVILFFLSAIQTFSFVLIGSVILGISEWHIFLSFWLVLFSTSCFANVLGLNISSAFKSAITVYILIPLLLIPQMILSGLLFSFDKLHPWITTKGKVPLVADVMASRWAYEALAVYQFKNNTYQAPYYDMEKIERQADFRSAYLLKKLEDKVNFIHDHFPTDDDSVRSLIQKDLRIIREELLKEPFKKPLAGLDFEKDFELDQLNPQTLALLQQALPVLGQTYLDIYNTYVQKRDKLVHAFENYPGYDYNLNEYKNRYFNESLSDLVRNISVKDRILEYEGKLIQQIDPIFNDHEPRHALDYRTHFFAPEKIFLGLRFDTFVFDLLVIWVMTILLYVALYFEGLKKMLSAFSKIRLPGLKK
;
A
#
# COMPACT_ATOMS: atom_id res chain seq x y z
N GLU A 1 -51.88 0.13 9.82
CA GLU A 1 -50.63 0.71 9.31
C GLU A 1 -50.02 1.60 10.39
N SER A 2 -49.23 1.02 11.31
CA SER A 2 -48.53 1.77 12.35
C SER A 2 -47.19 2.26 11.78
N ASN A 3 -47.16 3.55 11.46
CA ASN A 3 -45.97 4.27 11.03
C ASN A 3 -44.98 4.33 12.21
N HIS A 4 -44.17 3.27 12.40
CA HIS A 4 -42.99 3.31 13.26
C HIS A 4 -41.95 4.22 12.62
N SER A 5 -42.19 5.52 12.69
CA SER A 5 -41.17 6.52 12.37
C SER A 5 -40.02 6.32 13.36
N ILE A 6 -38.86 5.94 12.83
CA ILE A 6 -37.61 5.87 13.59
C ILE A 6 -37.44 7.23 14.29
N PRO A 7 -37.23 7.27 15.63
CA PRO A 7 -37.06 8.52 16.37
C PRO A 7 -35.98 9.35 15.69
N GLU A 8 -36.19 10.67 15.55
CA GLU A 8 -35.36 11.55 14.72
C GLU A 8 -33.85 11.47 15.06
N ARG A 9 -33.51 11.18 16.31
CA ARG A 9 -32.12 10.97 16.79
C ARG A 9 -31.43 9.74 16.21
N ALA A 10 -32.17 8.76 15.70
CA ALA A 10 -31.65 7.51 15.12
C ALA A 10 -31.60 7.53 13.58
N ARG A 11 -31.93 8.66 12.94
CA ARG A 11 -31.84 8.80 11.47
C ARG A 11 -30.40 9.08 11.04
N ARG A 12 -29.98 8.46 9.92
CA ARG A 12 -28.69 8.78 9.29
C ARG A 12 -28.69 10.23 8.80
N VAL A 13 -27.53 10.88 8.79
CA VAL A 13 -27.34 12.27 8.30
C VAL A 13 -27.42 12.36 6.76
N GLY A 14 -27.09 11.26 6.08
CA GLY A 14 -27.15 11.17 4.62
C GLY A 14 -26.04 11.94 3.91
N SER A 15 -25.89 11.72 2.61
CA SER A 15 -24.93 12.45 1.78
C SER A 15 -25.57 13.73 1.19
N VAL A 16 -24.88 14.42 0.28
CA VAL A 16 -25.50 15.54 -0.47
C VAL A 16 -26.49 15.01 -1.51
N LEU A 17 -26.23 13.82 -2.03
CA LEU A 17 -27.03 13.13 -3.04
C LEU A 17 -28.17 12.32 -2.40
N ASP A 18 -27.94 11.80 -1.19
CA ASP A 18 -28.91 11.03 -0.41
C ASP A 18 -29.30 11.81 0.85
N LYS A 19 -30.25 12.74 0.69
CA LYS A 19 -30.66 13.68 1.75
C LYS A 19 -31.69 13.04 2.68
N THR A 20 -31.25 12.58 3.84
CA THR A 20 -32.13 12.01 4.88
C THR A 20 -32.57 13.04 5.93
N ILE A 21 -31.81 14.12 6.13
CA ILE A 21 -32.17 15.26 7.00
C ILE A 21 -32.29 16.55 6.18
N SER A 22 -33.14 17.48 6.64
CA SER A 22 -33.33 18.78 5.96
C SER A 22 -32.06 19.65 6.01
N GLY A 23 -31.98 20.65 5.13
CA GLY A 23 -30.86 21.60 5.12
C GLY A 23 -30.69 22.31 6.47
N GLY A 24 -31.80 22.72 7.08
CA GLY A 24 -31.79 23.34 8.41
C GLY A 24 -31.40 22.41 9.54
N GLN A 25 -31.86 21.16 9.52
CA GLN A 25 -31.41 20.14 10.46
C GLN A 25 -29.90 19.89 10.34
N ARG A 26 -29.37 19.86 9.11
CA ARG A 26 -27.93 19.69 8.87
C ARG A 26 -27.12 20.89 9.38
N LYS A 27 -27.61 22.13 9.19
CA LYS A 27 -26.96 23.33 9.72
C LYS A 27 -26.93 23.30 11.25
N ARG A 28 -28.06 22.99 11.90
CA ARG A 28 -28.14 22.81 13.36
C ARG A 28 -27.20 21.73 13.87
N LEU A 29 -27.11 20.59 13.19
CA LEU A 29 -26.17 19.52 13.55
C LEU A 29 -24.71 19.99 13.45
N ASN A 30 -24.34 20.72 12.39
CA ASN A 30 -22.98 21.27 12.27
C ASN A 30 -22.67 22.26 13.41
N ILE A 31 -23.62 23.13 13.78
CA ILE A 31 -23.46 24.03 14.92
C ILE A 31 -23.29 23.22 16.21
N ALA A 32 -24.16 22.22 16.44
CA ALA A 32 -24.07 21.34 17.61
C ALA A 32 -22.71 20.62 17.71
N LEU A 33 -22.15 20.14 16.59
CA LEU A 33 -20.83 19.50 16.56
C LEU A 33 -19.70 20.42 17.02
N GLU A 34 -19.78 21.72 16.73
CA GLU A 34 -18.83 22.72 17.23
C GLU A 34 -19.12 23.09 18.71
N LEU A 35 -20.40 23.12 19.11
CA LEU A 35 -20.81 23.42 20.48
C LEU A 35 -20.48 22.32 21.50
N ILE A 36 -20.35 21.05 21.07
CA ILE A 36 -19.86 19.95 21.92
C ILE A 36 -18.48 20.27 22.52
N ARG A 37 -17.72 21.18 21.88
CA ARG A 37 -16.42 21.61 22.37
C ARG A 37 -16.48 22.67 23.47
N GLU A 38 -17.67 23.16 23.79
CA GLU A 38 -17.92 24.24 24.74
C GLU A 38 -16.96 25.45 24.58
N PRO A 39 -16.73 25.95 23.35
CA PRO A 39 -15.73 26.98 23.11
C PRO A 39 -16.08 28.26 23.87
N ALA A 40 -15.09 28.94 24.45
CA ALA A 40 -15.28 30.24 25.10
C ALA A 40 -15.62 31.34 24.08
N VAL A 41 -15.03 31.26 22.89
CA VAL A 41 -15.26 32.17 21.76
C VAL A 41 -15.75 31.36 20.55
N LEU A 42 -16.88 31.76 19.98
CA LEU A 42 -17.50 31.11 18.83
C LEU A 42 -17.60 32.07 17.66
N PHE A 43 -17.08 31.68 16.49
CA PHE A 43 -17.24 32.40 15.24
C PHE A 43 -18.25 31.66 14.36
N VAL A 44 -19.33 32.34 13.97
CA VAL A 44 -20.41 31.76 13.18
C VAL A 44 -20.62 32.57 11.91
N ASP A 45 -20.28 31.96 10.79
CA ASP A 45 -20.43 32.56 9.47
C ASP A 45 -21.77 32.18 8.84
N GLU A 46 -22.58 33.21 8.55
CA GLU A 46 -23.93 33.13 7.99
C GLU A 46 -24.80 31.99 8.57
N PRO A 47 -25.15 32.05 9.87
CA PRO A 47 -25.91 30.97 10.51
C PRO A 47 -27.32 30.78 9.92
N THR A 48 -27.92 31.84 9.37
CA THR A 48 -29.31 31.89 8.90
C THR A 48 -29.46 31.60 7.40
N SER A 49 -28.35 31.55 6.65
CA SER A 49 -28.38 31.35 5.20
C SER A 49 -28.94 29.97 4.82
N GLY A 50 -29.97 29.96 3.95
CA GLY A 50 -30.65 28.74 3.48
C GLY A 50 -31.64 28.12 4.48
N LEU A 51 -32.01 28.85 5.54
CA LEU A 51 -33.03 28.44 6.52
C LEU A 51 -34.38 29.14 6.27
N SER A 52 -35.46 28.56 6.81
CA SER A 52 -36.74 29.27 6.94
C SER A 52 -36.61 30.40 7.98
N SER A 53 -37.51 31.39 7.95
CA SER A 53 -37.49 32.50 8.93
C SER A 53 -37.55 31.99 10.37
N ARG A 54 -38.46 31.04 10.64
CA ARG A 54 -38.62 30.45 11.98
C ARG A 54 -37.43 29.60 12.41
N ASP A 55 -36.82 28.85 11.49
CA ASP A 55 -35.59 28.11 11.81
C ASP A 55 -34.41 29.04 12.08
N SER A 56 -34.36 30.20 11.41
CA SER A 56 -33.33 31.22 11.62
C SER A 56 -33.44 31.85 13.00
N GLU A 57 -34.65 32.23 13.42
CA GLU A 57 -34.93 32.74 14.77
C GLU A 57 -34.47 31.74 15.84
N ASN A 58 -34.89 30.48 15.74
CA ASN A 58 -34.49 29.44 16.69
C ASN A 58 -32.96 29.26 16.78
N VAL A 59 -32.23 29.42 15.67
CA VAL A 59 -30.76 29.33 15.67
C VAL A 59 -30.14 30.53 16.40
N ILE A 60 -30.65 31.73 16.18
CA ILE A 60 -30.17 32.94 16.85
C ILE A 60 -30.54 32.94 18.34
N ASP A 61 -31.74 32.47 18.72
CA ASP A 61 -32.14 32.22 20.10
C ASP A 61 -31.14 31.31 20.83
N LEU A 62 -30.77 30.19 20.20
CA LEU A 62 -29.77 29.28 20.77
C LEU A 62 -28.41 29.97 20.97
N LEU A 63 -27.96 30.77 20.01
CA LEU A 63 -26.73 31.55 20.17
C LEU A 63 -26.88 32.57 21.29
N LYS A 64 -28.05 33.21 21.42
CA LYS A 64 -28.31 34.15 22.51
C LYS A 64 -28.26 33.48 23.88
N GLU A 65 -28.84 32.30 24.03
CA GLU A 65 -28.75 31.51 25.26
C GLU A 65 -27.30 31.17 25.62
N LEU A 66 -26.46 30.87 24.63
CA LEU A 66 -25.03 30.61 24.85
C LEU A 66 -24.28 31.88 25.28
N SER A 67 -24.62 33.03 24.70
CA SER A 67 -24.10 34.33 25.13
C SER A 67 -24.43 34.61 26.60
N LEU A 68 -25.68 34.36 27.01
CA LEU A 68 -26.13 34.50 28.40
C LEU A 68 -25.41 33.54 29.37
N LYS A 69 -24.88 32.42 28.88
CA LYS A 69 -24.03 31.49 29.64
C LYS A 69 -22.56 31.92 29.71
N GLY A 70 -22.23 33.14 29.27
CA GLY A 70 -20.88 33.70 29.34
C GLY A 70 -19.98 33.35 28.15
N LYS A 71 -20.54 32.87 27.03
CA LYS A 71 -19.76 32.62 25.81
C LYS A 71 -19.71 33.87 24.93
N LEU A 72 -18.55 34.17 24.35
CA LEU A 72 -18.40 35.26 23.37
C LEU A 72 -18.72 34.74 21.97
N ILE A 73 -19.65 35.37 21.27
CA ILE A 73 -20.12 34.89 19.96
C ILE A 73 -20.01 36.01 18.93
N PHE A 74 -19.27 35.75 17.85
CA PHE A 74 -19.19 36.57 16.66
C PHE A 74 -20.07 35.96 15.58
N VAL A 75 -20.99 36.76 15.05
CA VAL A 75 -21.89 36.33 13.97
C VAL A 75 -21.69 37.26 12.78
N VAL A 76 -21.44 36.67 11.61
CA VAL A 76 -21.55 37.36 10.32
C VAL A 76 -22.91 37.00 9.73
N ILE A 77 -23.77 37.99 9.48
CA ILE A 77 -25.11 37.77 8.97
C ILE A 77 -25.41 38.68 7.79
N HIS A 78 -26.02 38.11 6.76
CA HIS A 78 -26.53 38.83 5.60
C HIS A 78 -28.02 39.08 5.78
N GLN A 79 -28.46 40.33 5.69
CA GLN A 79 -29.88 40.75 5.69
C GLN A 79 -30.76 40.06 6.78
N PRO A 80 -30.53 40.34 8.07
CA PRO A 80 -31.36 39.78 9.14
C PRO A 80 -32.81 40.30 9.09
N SER A 81 -33.77 39.50 9.54
CA SER A 81 -35.13 39.99 9.82
C SER A 81 -35.09 40.98 11.00
N SER A 82 -36.14 41.80 11.13
CA SER A 82 -36.30 42.74 12.26
C SER A 82 -36.17 42.05 13.62
N ASP A 83 -36.75 40.86 13.77
CA ASP A 83 -36.73 40.15 15.04
C ASP A 83 -35.32 39.66 15.37
N ILE A 84 -34.64 39.03 14.41
CA ILE A 84 -33.24 38.59 14.55
C ILE A 84 -32.31 39.79 14.81
N TYR A 85 -32.52 40.90 14.11
CA TYR A 85 -31.71 42.11 14.22
C TYR A 85 -31.68 42.66 15.65
N LYS A 86 -32.79 42.56 16.39
CA LYS A 86 -32.90 43.03 17.79
C LYS A 86 -32.26 42.10 18.81
N MET A 87 -31.92 40.86 18.45
CA MET A 87 -31.38 39.88 19.39
C MET A 87 -29.89 40.10 19.68
N PHE A 88 -29.18 40.79 18.79
CA PHE A 88 -27.76 41.06 18.92
C PHE A 88 -27.46 42.11 20.00
N ASP A 89 -26.48 41.83 20.86
CA ASP A 89 -26.05 42.75 21.91
C ASP A 89 -25.30 43.97 21.35
N LYS A 90 -24.41 43.71 20.39
CA LYS A 90 -23.60 44.71 19.70
C LYS A 90 -23.46 44.35 18.23
N MET A 91 -23.34 45.37 17.39
CA MET A 91 -23.18 45.23 15.95
C MET A 91 -21.97 46.04 15.50
N VAL A 92 -21.15 45.44 14.63
CA VAL A 92 -20.08 46.09 13.88
C VAL A 92 -20.54 46.20 12.44
N ILE A 93 -20.42 47.38 11.82
CA ILE A 93 -20.63 47.54 10.38
C ILE A 93 -19.32 47.98 9.74
N MET A 94 -18.94 47.29 8.66
CA MET A 94 -17.78 47.61 7.84
C MET A 94 -18.24 47.95 6.40
N ASP A 95 -17.72 49.03 5.85
CA ASP A 95 -17.91 49.41 4.44
C ASP A 95 -16.79 48.80 3.55
N THR A 96 -17.01 48.85 2.24
CA THR A 96 -16.09 48.47 1.17
C THR A 96 -14.67 48.97 1.42
N GLY A 97 -13.71 48.04 1.45
CA GLY A 97 -12.32 48.34 1.80
C GLY A 97 -11.95 48.04 3.26
N GLY A 98 -12.89 47.54 4.08
CA GLY A 98 -12.63 47.16 5.47
C GLY A 98 -12.72 48.32 6.46
N TYR A 99 -13.35 49.43 6.06
CA TYR A 99 -13.52 50.61 6.88
C TYR A 99 -14.64 50.39 7.90
N GLN A 100 -14.31 50.47 9.19
CA GLN A 100 -15.31 50.37 10.25
C GLN A 100 -16.10 51.68 10.36
N ILE A 101 -17.42 51.58 10.25
CA ILE A 101 -18.30 52.77 10.17
C ILE A 101 -19.34 52.82 11.30
N TYR A 102 -19.47 51.75 12.09
CA TYR A 102 -20.32 51.70 13.27
C TYR A 102 -19.89 50.59 14.25
N TYR A 103 -20.06 50.86 15.55
CA TYR A 103 -20.04 49.87 16.63
C TYR A 103 -21.01 50.30 17.72
N GLY A 104 -21.94 49.44 18.09
CA GLY A 104 -22.90 49.75 19.15
C GLY A 104 -24.14 48.86 19.11
N HIS A 105 -25.19 49.28 19.80
CA HIS A 105 -26.44 48.53 19.82
C HIS A 105 -27.13 48.54 18.44
N PRO A 106 -27.74 47.44 17.96
CA PRO A 106 -28.32 47.39 16.62
C PRO A 106 -29.41 48.45 16.37
N VAL A 107 -30.32 48.64 17.32
CA VAL A 107 -31.44 49.60 17.18
C VAL A 107 -30.95 51.04 17.03
N GLU A 108 -29.84 51.39 17.68
CA GLU A 108 -29.24 52.72 17.63
C GLU A 108 -28.54 53.00 16.29
N ALA A 109 -28.15 51.95 15.57
CA ALA A 109 -27.44 52.10 14.30
C ALA A 109 -28.27 52.85 13.26
N VAL A 110 -29.57 52.56 13.17
CA VAL A 110 -30.49 53.24 12.24
C VAL A 110 -30.53 54.74 12.56
N THR A 111 -30.71 55.08 13.84
CA THR A 111 -30.69 56.47 14.33
C THR A 111 -29.35 57.15 14.04
N TYR A 112 -28.24 56.47 14.29
CA TYR A 112 -26.88 56.97 14.00
C TYR A 112 -26.70 57.34 12.53
N PHE A 113 -26.97 56.42 11.59
CA PHE A 113 -26.80 56.69 10.17
C PHE A 113 -27.75 57.78 9.67
N LYS A 114 -28.98 57.86 10.19
CA LYS A 114 -29.89 58.96 9.86
C LYS A 114 -29.41 60.31 10.40
N ARG A 115 -28.87 60.36 11.61
CA ARG A 115 -28.34 61.60 12.20
C ARG A 115 -27.11 62.10 11.43
N VAL A 116 -26.18 61.20 11.12
CA VAL A 116 -24.98 61.55 10.34
C VAL A 116 -25.33 61.97 8.91
N SER A 117 -26.32 61.32 8.27
CA SER A 117 -26.82 61.71 6.94
C SER A 117 -27.82 62.88 6.94
N LYS A 118 -28.13 63.45 8.11
CA LYS A 118 -29.04 64.59 8.32
C LYS A 118 -30.46 64.36 7.77
N GLN A 119 -31.03 63.18 7.97
CA GLN A 119 -32.41 62.87 7.60
C GLN A 119 -33.43 63.51 8.57
N VAL A 120 -34.61 63.83 8.04
CA VAL A 120 -35.69 64.56 8.75
C VAL A 120 -36.24 63.76 9.93
N ASP A 121 -36.24 62.43 9.85
CA ASP A 121 -36.72 61.50 10.88
C ASP A 121 -35.58 60.84 11.67
N SER A 122 -34.48 61.57 11.88
CA SER A 122 -33.23 61.01 12.44
C SER A 122 -33.34 60.43 13.84
N GLU A 123 -34.30 60.87 14.65
CA GLU A 123 -34.54 60.32 16.00
C GLU A 123 -35.38 59.03 16.00
N ARG A 124 -35.86 58.56 14.83
CA ARG A 124 -36.70 57.35 14.72
C ARG A 124 -35.90 56.16 14.21
N GLY A 125 -35.48 55.28 15.11
CA GLY A 125 -34.80 54.01 14.80
C GLY A 125 -35.74 52.82 14.55
N GLN A 126 -36.99 52.86 15.03
CA GLN A 126 -37.97 51.79 14.91
C GLN A 126 -39.37 52.32 14.58
N CYS A 127 -40.23 51.49 14.00
CA CYS A 127 -41.63 51.84 13.74
C CYS A 127 -42.38 52.04 15.08
N PRO A 128 -43.00 53.21 15.32
CA PRO A 128 -43.70 53.47 16.57
C PRO A 128 -44.96 52.62 16.76
N THR A 129 -45.56 52.10 15.68
CA THR A 129 -46.80 51.33 15.74
C THR A 129 -46.57 49.84 15.97
N CYS A 130 -45.57 49.25 15.31
CA CYS A 130 -45.33 47.80 15.34
C CYS A 130 -43.95 47.41 15.89
N GLY A 131 -43.12 48.37 16.31
CA GLY A 131 -41.77 48.12 16.82
C GLY A 131 -40.81 47.53 15.80
N ASN A 132 -41.18 47.43 14.53
CA ASN A 132 -40.36 46.84 13.48
C ASN A 132 -39.16 47.74 13.16
N VAL A 133 -37.97 47.13 13.01
CA VAL A 133 -36.76 47.81 12.54
C VAL A 133 -36.47 47.32 11.13
N ASN A 134 -36.07 48.20 10.22
CA ASN A 134 -35.67 47.83 8.86
C ASN A 134 -34.15 47.93 8.71
N PRO A 135 -33.40 46.82 8.80
CA PRO A 135 -31.95 46.82 8.66
C PRO A 135 -31.46 47.29 7.29
N GLU A 136 -32.27 47.10 6.23
CA GLU A 136 -31.91 47.55 4.87
C GLU A 136 -31.76 49.06 4.76
N GLN A 137 -32.43 49.81 5.64
CA GLN A 137 -32.32 51.26 5.64
C GLN A 137 -30.88 51.72 5.86
N ILE A 138 -30.08 50.99 6.66
CA ILE A 138 -28.67 51.32 6.88
C ILE A 138 -27.88 51.20 5.57
N PHE A 139 -28.07 50.10 4.84
CA PHE A 139 -27.41 49.89 3.55
C PHE A 139 -27.83 50.94 2.52
N ASN A 140 -29.12 51.27 2.45
CA ASN A 140 -29.63 52.34 1.57
C ASN A 140 -29.00 53.71 1.87
N ILE A 141 -28.69 54.00 3.15
CA ILE A 141 -28.02 55.25 3.55
C ILE A 141 -26.55 55.24 3.13
N ILE A 142 -25.85 54.13 3.38
CA ILE A 142 -24.43 53.98 3.06
C ILE A 142 -24.19 54.02 1.55
N GLU A 143 -25.08 53.40 0.77
CA GLU A 143 -24.97 53.30 -0.69
C GLU A 143 -25.62 54.44 -1.46
N ALA A 144 -26.19 55.44 -0.76
CA ALA A 144 -26.84 56.58 -1.39
C ALA A 144 -25.93 57.23 -2.45
N GLN A 145 -26.45 57.37 -3.67
CA GLN A 145 -25.70 57.88 -4.83
C GLN A 145 -25.85 59.40 -4.98
N VAL A 146 -24.85 60.04 -5.59
CA VAL A 146 -24.93 61.45 -6.00
C VAL A 146 -25.89 61.54 -7.18
N VAL A 147 -26.77 62.53 -7.18
CA VAL A 147 -27.71 62.82 -8.26
C VAL A 147 -27.06 63.83 -9.21
N ASP A 148 -27.16 63.62 -10.52
CA ASP A 148 -26.68 64.58 -11.52
C ASP A 148 -27.65 65.76 -11.72
N GLU A 149 -27.28 66.68 -12.62
CA GLU A 149 -28.07 67.89 -12.95
C GLU A 149 -29.44 67.56 -13.58
N TYR A 150 -29.64 66.33 -14.06
CA TYR A 150 -30.88 65.86 -14.70
C TYR A 150 -31.73 65.00 -13.74
N GLY A 151 -31.33 64.86 -12.48
CA GLY A 151 -32.06 64.06 -11.50
C GLY A 151 -31.78 62.55 -11.58
N GLN A 152 -30.77 62.11 -12.36
CA GLN A 152 -30.40 60.70 -12.47
C GLN A 152 -29.35 60.33 -11.41
N LEU A 153 -29.48 59.12 -10.88
CA LEU A 153 -28.51 58.57 -9.92
C LEU A 153 -27.19 58.24 -10.64
N THR A 154 -26.10 58.80 -10.16
CA THR A 154 -24.76 58.52 -10.70
C THR A 154 -24.16 57.28 -10.05
N ASN A 155 -23.13 56.70 -10.68
CA ASN A 155 -22.38 55.57 -10.09
C ASN A 155 -21.49 55.95 -8.90
N LYS A 156 -21.47 57.23 -8.49
CA LYS A 156 -20.65 57.71 -7.37
C LYS A 156 -21.49 57.77 -6.10
N ARG A 157 -21.02 57.10 -5.04
CA ARG A 157 -21.61 57.22 -3.70
C ARG A 157 -21.49 58.65 -3.18
N LYS A 158 -22.49 59.09 -2.44
CA LYS A 158 -22.59 60.43 -1.83
C LYS A 158 -21.54 60.64 -0.74
N VAL A 159 -21.27 59.61 0.05
CA VAL A 159 -20.22 59.60 1.08
C VAL A 159 -19.31 58.42 0.78
N SER A 160 -18.01 58.67 0.74
CA SER A 160 -17.02 57.62 0.50
C SER A 160 -16.76 56.78 1.77
N PRO A 161 -16.30 55.53 1.64
CA PRO A 161 -16.02 54.67 2.79
C PRO A 161 -15.05 55.27 3.83
N SER A 162 -14.01 55.98 3.36
CA SER A 162 -13.04 56.65 4.25
C SER A 162 -13.65 57.84 5.00
N GLN A 163 -14.61 58.54 4.40
CA GLN A 163 -15.33 59.62 5.07
C GLN A 163 -16.26 59.09 6.16
N TRP A 164 -16.93 57.97 5.91
CA TRP A 164 -17.73 57.30 6.94
C TRP A 164 -16.88 56.85 8.13
N GLU A 165 -15.70 56.27 7.88
CA GLU A 165 -14.77 55.89 8.96
C GLU A 165 -14.30 57.11 9.76
N ALA A 166 -13.93 58.20 9.08
CA ALA A 166 -13.51 59.43 9.74
C ALA A 166 -14.59 59.97 10.68
N GLN A 167 -15.84 60.05 10.20
CA GLN A 167 -16.99 60.49 11.00
C GLN A 167 -17.25 59.57 12.20
N TYR A 168 -17.11 58.25 12.01
CA TYR A 168 -17.24 57.29 13.08
C TYR A 168 -16.15 57.46 14.15
N ARG A 169 -14.88 57.61 13.75
CA ARG A 169 -13.75 57.82 14.67
C ARG A 169 -13.83 59.12 15.45
N GLU A 170 -14.40 60.17 14.87
CA GLU A 170 -14.64 61.44 15.57
C GLU A 170 -15.65 61.28 16.72
N GLY A 171 -16.69 60.46 16.52
CA GLY A 171 -17.77 60.25 17.51
C GLY A 171 -17.54 59.11 18.50
N PHE A 172 -16.69 58.13 18.16
CA PHE A 172 -16.52 56.91 18.95
C PHE A 172 -15.13 56.85 19.60
N ARG A 173 -15.10 56.75 20.94
CA ARG A 173 -13.87 56.51 21.71
C ARG A 173 -13.92 55.10 22.28
N VAL A 174 -12.91 54.29 21.96
CA VAL A 174 -12.71 52.97 22.58
C VAL A 174 -12.27 53.21 24.02
N GLU A 175 -13.07 52.77 24.99
CA GLU A 175 -12.62 52.69 26.37
C GLU A 175 -11.55 51.60 26.49
N ALA A 176 -10.36 51.98 26.94
CA ALA A 176 -9.28 51.03 27.20
C ALA A 176 -9.64 50.23 28.46
N LEU A 177 -10.07 48.98 28.27
CA LEU A 177 -10.22 48.03 29.36
C LEU A 177 -8.84 47.45 29.72
N PRO A 178 -8.54 47.24 31.01
CA PRO A 178 -7.30 46.57 31.41
C PRO A 178 -7.30 45.12 30.89
N ASP A 179 -6.15 44.69 30.37
CA ASP A 179 -5.97 43.32 29.88
C ASP A 179 -6.07 42.33 31.06
N VAL A 180 -6.92 41.31 30.88
CA VAL A 180 -7.01 40.17 31.82
C VAL A 180 -6.04 39.09 31.34
N LEU A 181 -5.08 38.71 32.18
CA LEU A 181 -4.02 37.74 31.87
C LEU A 181 -4.36 36.28 32.22
N GLU A 182 -5.56 36.03 32.74
CA GLU A 182 -6.00 34.67 33.06
C GLU A 182 -6.31 33.89 31.78
N GLU A 183 -5.76 32.68 31.67
CA GLU A 183 -6.13 31.78 30.58
C GLU A 183 -7.60 31.38 30.73
N PRO A 184 -8.38 31.40 29.63
CA PRO A 184 -9.77 30.98 29.67
C PRO A 184 -9.86 29.51 30.08
N GLU A 185 -10.85 29.17 30.89
CA GLU A 185 -11.06 27.79 31.37
C GLU A 185 -11.14 26.79 30.21
N HIS A 186 -10.29 25.77 30.25
CA HIS A 186 -10.29 24.68 29.28
C HIS A 186 -11.23 23.55 29.74
N THR A 187 -12.32 23.31 29.02
CA THR A 187 -13.31 22.26 29.35
C THR A 187 -13.04 20.92 28.66
N LEU A 188 -12.14 20.88 27.67
CA LEU A 188 -11.88 19.69 26.85
C LEU A 188 -10.51 19.06 27.12
N ASN A 189 -10.52 17.79 27.51
CA ASN A 189 -9.31 16.97 27.60
C ASN A 189 -9.18 16.05 26.39
N ILE A 190 -8.06 16.18 25.65
CA ILE A 190 -7.78 15.32 24.51
C ILE A 190 -7.50 13.89 25.02
N PRO A 191 -8.20 12.86 24.52
CA PRO A 191 -7.99 11.49 24.95
C PRO A 191 -6.59 10.98 24.58
N SER A 192 -6.09 9.96 25.28
CA SER A 192 -4.79 9.35 24.99
C SER A 192 -4.72 8.78 23.56
N LYS A 193 -3.50 8.67 23.00
CA LYS A 193 -3.27 8.17 21.63
C LYS A 193 -3.90 6.79 21.37
N VAL A 194 -3.90 5.90 22.36
CA VAL A 194 -4.51 4.57 22.27
C VAL A 194 -6.03 4.68 22.22
N LYS A 195 -6.63 5.47 23.12
CA LYS A 195 -8.08 5.69 23.15
C LYS A 195 -8.56 6.36 21.86
N GLN A 196 -7.78 7.29 21.31
CA GLN A 196 -8.04 7.86 19.97
C GLN A 196 -8.06 6.78 18.88
N SER A 197 -7.07 5.88 18.87
CA SER A 197 -7.03 4.79 17.87
C SER A 197 -8.26 3.90 17.98
N ILE A 198 -8.69 3.54 19.19
CA ILE A 198 -9.90 2.74 19.40
C ILE A 198 -11.14 3.48 18.88
N ILE A 199 -11.29 4.76 19.22
CA ILE A 199 -12.44 5.58 18.78
C ILE A 199 -12.48 5.68 17.25
N PHE A 200 -11.34 5.96 16.61
CA PHE A 200 -11.27 6.02 15.15
C PHE A 200 -11.61 4.67 14.51
N THR A 201 -11.09 3.56 15.06
CA THR A 201 -11.41 2.21 14.59
C THR A 201 -12.90 1.93 14.73
N THR A 202 -13.50 2.20 15.89
CA THR A 202 -14.93 2.00 16.11
C THR A 202 -15.77 2.84 15.15
N ARG A 203 -15.42 4.12 14.96
CA ARG A 203 -16.13 5.01 14.02
C ARG A 203 -16.07 4.48 12.60
N ASP A 204 -14.89 4.12 12.13
CA ASP A 204 -14.68 3.66 10.76
C ASP A 204 -15.35 2.30 10.52
N PHE A 205 -15.27 1.38 11.49
CA PHE A 205 -15.94 0.09 11.46
C PHE A 205 -17.47 0.22 11.39
N LEU A 206 -18.07 1.03 12.27
CA LEU A 206 -19.52 1.27 12.27
C LEU A 206 -19.97 1.92 10.96
N SER A 207 -19.19 2.87 10.44
CA SER A 207 -19.47 3.50 9.14
C SER A 207 -19.48 2.46 8.00
N LYS A 208 -18.51 1.54 7.99
CA LYS A 208 -18.39 0.50 6.94
C LYS A 208 -19.49 -0.55 7.02
N ILE A 209 -19.78 -1.09 8.22
CA ILE A 209 -20.88 -2.07 8.40
C ILE A 209 -22.23 -1.47 8.04
N SER A 210 -22.41 -0.17 8.25
CA SER A 210 -23.65 0.52 7.88
C SER A 210 -23.88 0.57 6.36
N ASN A 211 -22.83 0.37 5.56
CA ASN A 211 -22.89 0.37 4.10
C ASN A 211 -22.89 -1.08 3.57
N THR A 212 -24.08 -1.63 3.41
CA THR A 212 -24.29 -3.02 2.96
C THR A 212 -23.76 -3.28 1.55
N GLN A 213 -23.89 -2.33 0.63
CA GLN A 213 -23.36 -2.46 -0.74
C GLN A 213 -21.83 -2.55 -0.74
N TYR A 214 -21.17 -1.65 -0.01
CA TYR A 214 -19.71 -1.67 0.13
C TYR A 214 -19.22 -2.97 0.77
N LEU A 215 -19.87 -3.42 1.84
CA LEU A 215 -19.50 -4.66 2.53
C LEU A 215 -19.72 -5.89 1.63
N ALA A 216 -20.86 -5.95 0.92
CA ALA A 216 -21.16 -7.04 0.00
C ALA A 216 -20.15 -7.13 -1.14
N ILE A 217 -19.82 -6.00 -1.79
CA ILE A 217 -18.83 -5.98 -2.87
C ILE A 217 -17.47 -6.48 -2.37
N ASN A 218 -16.95 -5.89 -1.29
CA ASN A 218 -15.62 -6.27 -0.80
C ASN A 218 -15.55 -7.72 -0.28
N LEU A 219 -16.60 -8.21 0.37
CA LEU A 219 -16.61 -9.59 0.89
C LEU A 219 -16.89 -10.64 -0.20
N LEU A 220 -17.62 -10.30 -1.27
CA LEU A 220 -17.93 -11.22 -2.37
C LEU A 220 -16.89 -11.20 -3.49
N GLU A 221 -16.14 -10.12 -3.64
CA GLU A 221 -15.10 -9.99 -4.67
C GLU A 221 -14.07 -11.12 -4.59
N ALA A 222 -13.52 -11.36 -3.40
CA ALA A 222 -12.54 -12.41 -3.16
C ALA A 222 -13.03 -13.84 -3.45
N PRO A 223 -14.15 -14.30 -2.87
CA PRO A 223 -14.65 -15.64 -3.15
C PRO A 223 -15.07 -15.83 -4.61
N LEU A 224 -15.64 -14.79 -5.25
CA LEU A 224 -16.04 -14.86 -6.65
C LEU A 224 -14.83 -14.97 -7.58
N LEU A 225 -13.80 -14.15 -7.37
CA LEU A 225 -12.58 -14.21 -8.17
C LEU A 225 -11.83 -15.54 -7.97
N ALA A 226 -11.79 -16.08 -6.74
CA ALA A 226 -11.26 -17.41 -6.49
C ALA A 226 -12.03 -18.49 -7.23
N ALA A 227 -13.37 -18.45 -7.21
CA ALA A 227 -14.20 -19.43 -7.90
C ALA A 227 -13.96 -19.39 -9.41
N ILE A 228 -13.96 -18.20 -10.02
CA ILE A 228 -13.72 -18.01 -11.46
C ILE A 228 -12.32 -18.50 -11.83
N LEU A 229 -11.30 -18.06 -11.10
CA LEU A 229 -9.90 -18.39 -11.39
C LEU A 229 -9.65 -19.89 -11.25
N ALA A 230 -10.08 -20.49 -10.15
CA ALA A 230 -9.89 -21.92 -9.90
C ALA A 230 -10.67 -22.77 -10.90
N PHE A 231 -11.88 -22.35 -11.30
CA PHE A 231 -12.65 -23.04 -12.33
C PHE A 231 -11.95 -23.02 -13.70
N ILE A 232 -11.43 -21.86 -14.12
CA ILE A 232 -10.71 -21.72 -15.39
C ILE A 232 -9.40 -22.53 -15.40
N ILE A 233 -8.69 -22.56 -14.26
CA ILE A 233 -7.38 -23.21 -14.14
C ILE A 233 -7.49 -24.71 -13.83
N LYS A 234 -8.66 -25.21 -13.42
CA LYS A 234 -8.88 -26.65 -13.20
C LYS A 234 -8.87 -27.43 -14.51
N TYR A 235 -7.67 -27.63 -15.04
CA TYR A 235 -7.41 -28.33 -16.28
C TYR A 235 -7.17 -29.82 -15.97
N ASN A 236 -7.79 -30.68 -16.78
CA ASN A 236 -7.67 -32.12 -16.64
C ASN A 236 -6.72 -32.66 -17.71
N SER A 237 -5.45 -32.85 -17.35
CA SER A 237 -4.45 -33.54 -18.17
C SER A 237 -4.18 -34.96 -17.69
N SER A 238 -5.13 -35.60 -16.99
CA SER A 238 -4.95 -36.99 -16.56
C SER A 238 -4.71 -37.91 -17.78
N PRO A 239 -3.81 -38.91 -17.71
CA PRO A 239 -3.57 -39.84 -18.82
C PRO A 239 -4.86 -40.46 -19.38
N ASP A 240 -5.81 -40.77 -18.49
CA ASP A 240 -7.09 -41.37 -18.85
C ASP A 240 -8.17 -40.33 -19.22
N HIS A 241 -7.90 -39.04 -19.06
CA HIS A 241 -8.79 -37.90 -19.32
C HIS A 241 -10.17 -37.94 -18.60
N GLN A 242 -10.42 -38.92 -17.74
CA GLN A 242 -11.72 -39.15 -17.09
C GLN A 242 -11.91 -38.41 -15.76
N SER A 243 -10.83 -38.14 -15.02
CA SER A 243 -10.91 -37.53 -13.69
C SER A 243 -9.79 -36.52 -13.48
N TYR A 244 -10.12 -35.44 -12.77
CA TYR A 244 -9.13 -34.40 -12.42
C TYR A 244 -8.12 -34.94 -11.41
N ILE A 245 -6.84 -34.77 -11.71
CA ILE A 245 -5.71 -35.13 -10.84
C ILE A 245 -4.83 -33.90 -10.65
N PHE A 246 -4.59 -33.50 -9.39
CA PHE A 246 -3.82 -32.31 -9.05
C PHE A 246 -2.38 -32.35 -9.61
N ARG A 247 -1.76 -33.54 -9.61
CA ARG A 247 -0.42 -33.78 -10.16
C ARG A 247 -0.21 -33.29 -11.58
N PHE A 248 -1.19 -33.48 -12.45
CA PHE A 248 -1.10 -33.16 -13.88
C PHE A 248 -1.72 -31.80 -14.21
N ASN A 249 -2.07 -30.98 -13.21
CA ASN A 249 -2.59 -29.65 -13.46
C ASN A 249 -1.45 -28.69 -13.87
N GLU A 250 -1.26 -28.50 -15.17
CA GLU A 250 -0.25 -27.62 -15.76
C GLU A 250 -0.42 -26.13 -15.40
N ASN A 251 -1.65 -25.72 -15.08
CA ASN A 251 -1.96 -24.32 -14.83
C ASN A 251 -1.72 -23.91 -13.36
N PHE A 252 -1.29 -24.83 -12.50
CA PHE A 252 -1.11 -24.55 -11.07
C PHE A 252 -0.05 -23.46 -10.77
N PRO A 253 1.13 -23.43 -11.43
CA PRO A 253 2.06 -22.31 -11.25
C PRO A 253 1.47 -20.95 -11.64
N ALA A 254 0.63 -20.90 -12.67
CA ALA A 254 -0.09 -19.70 -13.06
C ALA A 254 -1.15 -19.30 -12.02
N PHE A 255 -1.86 -20.27 -11.41
CA PHE A 255 -2.78 -20.02 -10.32
C PHE A 255 -2.11 -19.33 -9.13
N MET A 256 -0.91 -19.76 -8.74
CA MET A 256 -0.17 -19.12 -7.65
C MET A 256 0.14 -17.64 -7.97
N LEU A 257 0.63 -17.34 -9.17
CA LEU A 257 0.89 -15.96 -9.58
C LEU A 257 -0.39 -15.13 -9.58
N MET A 258 -1.44 -15.64 -10.23
CA MET A 258 -2.72 -14.92 -10.33
C MET A 258 -3.33 -14.67 -8.95
N SER A 259 -3.20 -15.60 -8.01
CA SER A 259 -3.64 -15.42 -6.62
C SER A 259 -2.92 -14.26 -5.93
N ILE A 260 -1.60 -14.14 -6.14
CA ILE A 260 -0.79 -13.02 -5.61
C ILE A 260 -1.23 -11.69 -6.24
N ILE A 261 -1.43 -11.65 -7.55
CA ILE A 261 -1.88 -10.44 -8.26
C ILE A 261 -3.28 -10.02 -7.80
N VAL A 262 -4.19 -10.97 -7.60
CA VAL A 262 -5.52 -10.72 -7.07
C VAL A 262 -5.45 -10.15 -5.65
N ALA A 263 -4.60 -10.71 -4.78
CA ALA A 263 -4.39 -10.18 -3.43
C ALA A 263 -3.82 -8.75 -3.42
N LEU A 264 -2.88 -8.45 -4.33
CA LEU A 264 -2.36 -7.08 -4.54
C LEU A 264 -3.46 -6.13 -5.02
N PHE A 265 -4.26 -6.55 -6.01
CA PHE A 265 -5.34 -5.75 -6.57
C PHE A 265 -6.40 -5.41 -5.51
N MET A 266 -6.87 -6.40 -4.75
CA MET A 266 -7.85 -6.18 -3.68
C MET A 266 -7.31 -5.21 -2.63
N GLY A 267 -6.08 -5.41 -2.15
CA GLY A 267 -5.49 -4.51 -1.15
C GLY A 267 -5.34 -3.07 -1.65
N LEU A 268 -4.93 -2.88 -2.90
CA LEU A 268 -4.83 -1.55 -3.52
C LEU A 268 -6.20 -0.90 -3.69
N SER A 269 -7.17 -1.63 -4.25
CA SER A 269 -8.50 -1.11 -4.58
C SER A 269 -9.29 -0.67 -3.34
N VAL A 270 -9.23 -1.45 -2.26
CA VAL A 270 -9.96 -1.15 -1.01
C VAL A 270 -9.34 0.03 -0.27
N SER A 271 -8.01 0.13 -0.24
CA SER A 271 -7.31 1.18 0.53
C SER A 271 -7.14 2.51 -0.22
N ALA A 272 -7.20 2.47 -1.57
CA ALA A 272 -7.01 3.60 -2.47
C ALA A 272 -7.89 4.82 -2.17
N GLU A 273 -9.12 4.63 -1.69
CA GLU A 273 -10.08 5.73 -1.47
C GLU A 273 -10.20 6.20 -0.03
N GLU A 274 -9.60 5.49 0.93
CA GLU A 274 -9.86 5.70 2.36
C GLU A 274 -9.52 7.12 2.85
N ILE A 275 -8.30 7.60 2.57
CA ILE A 275 -7.86 8.93 3.02
C ILE A 275 -8.52 10.04 2.17
N ILE A 276 -8.80 9.77 0.89
CA ILE A 276 -9.49 10.72 0.01
C ILE A 276 -10.91 11.00 0.52
N ARG A 277 -11.66 9.96 0.90
CA ARG A 277 -13.03 10.07 1.43
C ARG A 277 -13.07 10.85 2.76
N ASP A 278 -12.10 10.62 3.64
CA ASP A 278 -12.04 11.26 4.96
C ASP A 278 -11.50 12.68 4.94
N ARG A 279 -10.92 13.15 3.83
CA ARG A 279 -10.21 14.44 3.75
C ARG A 279 -11.00 15.64 4.27
N LYS A 280 -12.31 15.69 4.00
CA LYS A 280 -13.19 16.77 4.48
C LYS A 280 -13.39 16.71 5.99
N ILE A 281 -13.45 15.51 6.56
CA ILE A 281 -13.57 15.27 8.00
C ILE A 281 -12.25 15.65 8.67
N LEU A 282 -11.11 15.16 8.16
CA LEU A 282 -9.78 15.49 8.66
C LEU A 282 -9.51 16.99 8.68
N LYS A 283 -9.96 17.72 7.65
CA LYS A 283 -9.83 19.19 7.62
C LYS A 283 -10.64 19.88 8.72
N ARG A 284 -11.81 19.35 9.09
CA ARG A 284 -12.63 19.87 10.20
C ARG A 284 -12.02 19.52 11.56
N GLU A 285 -11.47 18.32 11.68
CA GLU A 285 -10.84 17.83 12.92
C GLU A 285 -9.43 18.40 13.13
N GLN A 286 -8.87 19.12 12.16
CA GLN A 286 -7.53 19.70 12.24
C GLN A 286 -7.35 20.62 13.46
N PHE A 287 -8.39 21.35 13.86
CA PHE A 287 -8.36 22.23 15.04
C PHE A 287 -8.33 21.47 16.38
N LEU A 288 -8.63 20.18 16.39
CA LEU A 288 -8.59 19.34 17.59
C LEU A 288 -7.18 18.78 17.88
N ASN A 289 -6.21 18.99 16.99
CA ASN A 289 -4.83 18.49 17.13
C ASN A 289 -4.76 16.99 17.49
N LEU A 290 -5.62 16.18 16.87
CA LEU A 290 -5.66 14.73 17.06
C LEU A 290 -4.41 14.04 16.49
N SER A 291 -4.08 12.88 17.05
CA SER A 291 -2.89 12.11 16.67
C SER A 291 -3.04 11.53 15.26
N TRP A 292 -2.20 12.00 14.33
CA TRP A 292 -2.09 11.44 12.97
C TRP A 292 -1.80 9.94 12.99
N ASN A 293 -0.94 9.49 13.91
CA ASN A 293 -0.61 8.08 14.07
C ASN A 293 -1.83 7.24 14.44
N SER A 294 -2.67 7.76 15.35
CA SER A 294 -3.87 7.06 15.83
C SER A 294 -4.92 6.93 14.74
N TYR A 295 -5.02 7.92 13.85
CA TYR A 295 -5.84 7.84 12.65
C TYR A 295 -5.29 6.77 11.69
N LEU A 296 -4.01 6.82 11.34
CA LEU A 296 -3.42 5.86 10.41
C LEU A 296 -3.47 4.41 10.93
N SER A 297 -3.15 4.19 12.21
CA SER A 297 -3.23 2.86 12.83
C SER A 297 -4.65 2.30 12.79
N SER A 298 -5.66 3.14 13.04
CA SER A 298 -7.06 2.72 12.97
C SER A 298 -7.46 2.21 11.58
N LYS A 299 -6.98 2.88 10.52
CA LYS A 299 -7.24 2.48 9.13
C LYS A 299 -6.55 1.18 8.77
N ILE A 300 -5.28 1.04 9.14
CA ILE A 300 -4.50 -0.16 8.87
C ILE A 300 -5.11 -1.38 9.55
N VAL A 301 -5.51 -1.27 10.82
CA VAL A 301 -6.13 -2.38 11.55
C VAL A 301 -7.38 -2.88 10.85
N ILE A 302 -8.26 -1.98 10.38
CA ILE A 302 -9.48 -2.36 9.67
C ILE A 302 -9.17 -2.97 8.30
N LEU A 303 -8.25 -2.37 7.55
CA LEU A 303 -7.88 -2.87 6.23
C LEU A 303 -7.22 -4.24 6.32
N PHE A 304 -6.34 -4.47 7.30
CA PHE A 304 -5.70 -5.76 7.52
C PHE A 304 -6.72 -6.82 7.95
N PHE A 305 -7.66 -6.46 8.82
CA PHE A 305 -8.74 -7.39 9.20
C PHE A 305 -9.62 -7.78 8.01
N LEU A 306 -10.00 -6.81 7.17
CA LEU A 306 -10.77 -7.07 5.95
C LEU A 306 -9.98 -7.93 4.96
N SER A 307 -8.70 -7.59 4.71
CA SER A 307 -7.81 -8.39 3.87
C SER A 307 -7.63 -9.81 4.38
N ALA A 308 -7.52 -10.01 5.70
CA ALA A 308 -7.41 -11.35 6.30
C ALA A 308 -8.62 -12.22 5.95
N ILE A 309 -9.84 -11.66 6.03
CA ILE A 309 -11.08 -12.35 5.66
C ILE A 309 -11.12 -12.61 4.15
N GLN A 310 -10.80 -11.60 3.34
CA GLN A 310 -10.80 -11.71 1.88
C GLN A 310 -9.84 -12.79 1.40
N THR A 311 -8.57 -12.73 1.81
CA THR A 311 -7.57 -13.72 1.39
C THR A 311 -7.86 -15.10 1.94
N PHE A 312 -8.42 -15.22 3.16
CA PHE A 312 -8.85 -16.52 3.69
C PHE A 312 -9.95 -17.13 2.84
N SER A 313 -10.98 -16.36 2.50
CA SER A 313 -12.08 -16.83 1.65
C SER A 313 -11.61 -17.21 0.24
N PHE A 314 -10.66 -16.45 -0.31
CA PHE A 314 -10.04 -16.71 -1.60
C PHE A 314 -9.31 -18.06 -1.61
N VAL A 315 -8.42 -18.29 -0.63
CA VAL A 315 -7.66 -19.55 -0.54
C VAL A 315 -8.61 -20.71 -0.25
N LEU A 316 -9.63 -20.51 0.60
CA LEU A 316 -10.60 -21.57 0.94
C LEU A 316 -11.32 -22.08 -0.31
N ILE A 317 -11.86 -21.19 -1.12
CA ILE A 317 -12.60 -21.57 -2.33
C ILE A 317 -11.65 -22.12 -3.40
N GLY A 318 -10.49 -21.50 -3.58
CA GLY A 318 -9.48 -21.97 -4.52
C GLY A 318 -9.01 -23.39 -4.21
N SER A 319 -8.68 -23.67 -2.94
CA SER A 319 -8.24 -24.99 -2.48
C SER A 319 -9.33 -26.05 -2.58
N VAL A 320 -10.59 -25.70 -2.28
CA VAL A 320 -11.73 -26.63 -2.43
C VAL A 320 -11.92 -27.03 -3.89
N ILE A 321 -11.84 -26.09 -4.83
CA ILE A 321 -12.04 -26.36 -6.26
C ILE A 321 -10.88 -27.17 -6.86
N LEU A 322 -9.64 -26.83 -6.49
CA LEU A 322 -8.42 -27.50 -6.95
C LEU A 322 -8.07 -28.78 -6.18
N GLY A 323 -8.82 -29.12 -5.13
CA GLY A 323 -8.58 -30.34 -4.34
C GLY A 323 -7.32 -30.31 -3.48
N ILE A 324 -6.83 -29.12 -3.11
CA ILE A 324 -5.65 -28.95 -2.24
C ILE A 324 -6.07 -29.28 -0.81
N SER A 325 -5.73 -30.49 -0.34
CA SER A 325 -6.21 -31.01 0.95
C SER A 325 -5.30 -30.74 2.16
N GLU A 326 -4.11 -30.19 1.95
CA GLU A 326 -3.11 -30.01 3.03
C GLU A 326 -3.33 -28.71 3.81
N TRP A 327 -3.56 -28.83 5.12
CA TRP A 327 -3.83 -27.67 5.99
C TRP A 327 -2.63 -26.73 6.15
N HIS A 328 -1.40 -27.26 6.27
CA HIS A 328 -0.20 -26.43 6.37
C HIS A 328 0.11 -25.68 5.07
N ILE A 329 -0.17 -26.30 3.91
CA ILE A 329 -0.09 -25.65 2.61
C ILE A 329 -1.13 -24.54 2.51
N PHE A 330 -2.38 -24.84 2.86
CA PHE A 330 -3.46 -23.85 2.92
C PHE A 330 -3.05 -22.62 3.77
N LEU A 331 -2.50 -22.85 4.96
CA LEU A 331 -2.06 -21.78 5.84
C LEU A 331 -0.89 -20.97 5.23
N SER A 332 0.06 -21.62 4.57
CA SER A 332 1.17 -20.95 3.90
C SER A 332 0.69 -20.04 2.76
N PHE A 333 -0.26 -20.53 1.94
CA PHE A 333 -0.94 -19.75 0.91
C PHE A 333 -1.64 -18.54 1.50
N TRP A 334 -2.42 -18.74 2.55
CA TRP A 334 -3.12 -17.65 3.21
C TRP A 334 -2.17 -16.60 3.79
N LEU A 335 -1.09 -17.02 4.46
CA LEU A 335 -0.11 -16.11 5.06
C LEU A 335 0.60 -15.24 4.00
N VAL A 336 0.98 -15.82 2.86
CA VAL A 336 1.62 -15.07 1.78
C VAL A 336 0.63 -14.11 1.13
N LEU A 337 -0.59 -14.55 0.80
CA LEU A 337 -1.60 -13.66 0.21
C LEU A 337 -2.02 -12.56 1.19
N PHE A 338 -2.16 -12.87 2.47
CA PHE A 338 -2.44 -11.90 3.53
C PHE A 338 -1.32 -10.85 3.64
N SER A 339 -0.06 -11.28 3.72
CA SER A 339 1.09 -10.37 3.81
C SER A 339 1.20 -9.49 2.56
N THR A 340 0.95 -10.06 1.38
CA THR A 340 0.93 -9.34 0.10
C THR A 340 -0.21 -8.31 0.06
N SER A 341 -1.39 -8.67 0.55
CA SER A 341 -2.54 -7.75 0.65
C SER A 341 -2.27 -6.63 1.68
N CYS A 342 -1.59 -6.93 2.78
CA CYS A 342 -1.15 -5.93 3.76
C CYS A 342 -0.17 -4.91 3.15
N PHE A 343 0.82 -5.38 2.39
CA PHE A 343 1.71 -4.52 1.62
C PHE A 343 0.91 -3.62 0.66
N ALA A 344 -0.03 -4.20 -0.10
CA ALA A 344 -0.88 -3.48 -1.02
C ALA A 344 -1.79 -2.44 -0.34
N ASN A 345 -2.33 -2.75 0.84
CA ASN A 345 -3.14 -1.81 1.64
C ASN A 345 -2.33 -0.55 2.01
N VAL A 346 -1.10 -0.72 2.50
CA VAL A 346 -0.28 0.43 2.89
C VAL A 346 0.19 1.21 1.66
N LEU A 347 0.48 0.52 0.55
CA LEU A 347 0.77 1.17 -0.73
C LEU A 347 -0.44 1.98 -1.24
N GLY A 348 -1.64 1.43 -1.18
CA GLY A 348 -2.86 2.12 -1.58
C GLY A 348 -3.20 3.31 -0.68
N LEU A 349 -2.95 3.22 0.63
CA LEU A 349 -3.03 4.38 1.54
C LEU A 349 -2.02 5.48 1.18
N ASN A 350 -0.78 5.14 0.82
CA ASN A 350 0.20 6.12 0.33
C ASN A 350 -0.35 6.88 -0.88
N ILE A 351 -0.90 6.15 -1.85
CA ILE A 351 -1.49 6.73 -3.06
C ILE A 351 -2.73 7.58 -2.71
N SER A 352 -3.60 7.09 -1.82
CA SER A 352 -4.77 7.82 -1.32
C SER A 352 -4.40 9.16 -0.67
N SER A 353 -3.32 9.19 0.10
CA SER A 353 -2.82 10.42 0.74
C SER A 353 -2.28 11.43 -0.28
N ALA A 354 -1.68 10.96 -1.37
CA ALA A 354 -0.92 11.76 -2.32
C ALA A 354 -1.79 12.42 -3.40
N PHE A 355 -2.83 11.73 -3.87
CA PHE A 355 -3.68 12.21 -4.96
C PHE A 355 -4.97 12.90 -4.48
N LYS A 356 -5.62 13.67 -5.36
CA LYS A 356 -6.84 14.43 -5.03
C LYS A 356 -8.14 13.79 -5.50
N SER A 357 -8.07 12.83 -6.40
CA SER A 357 -9.23 12.16 -7.01
C SER A 357 -9.03 10.66 -6.98
N ALA A 358 -10.09 9.94 -6.63
CA ALA A 358 -10.10 8.48 -6.67
C ALA A 358 -9.91 7.94 -8.10
N ILE A 359 -10.43 8.63 -9.12
CA ILE A 359 -10.26 8.24 -10.54
C ILE A 359 -8.77 8.16 -10.89
N THR A 360 -7.96 9.13 -10.45
CA THR A 360 -6.51 9.13 -10.69
C THR A 360 -5.84 7.93 -10.02
N VAL A 361 -6.31 7.54 -8.84
CA VAL A 361 -5.80 6.37 -8.13
C VAL A 361 -6.10 5.09 -8.91
N TYR A 362 -7.33 4.94 -9.43
CA TYR A 362 -7.72 3.77 -10.20
C TYR A 362 -6.94 3.61 -11.52
N ILE A 363 -6.58 4.71 -12.18
CA ILE A 363 -5.70 4.67 -13.36
C ILE A 363 -4.28 4.19 -12.99
N LEU A 364 -3.81 4.46 -11.76
CA LEU A 364 -2.49 4.07 -11.30
C LEU A 364 -2.40 2.57 -10.95
N ILE A 365 -3.49 1.94 -10.52
CA ILE A 365 -3.47 0.54 -10.07
C ILE A 365 -2.90 -0.41 -11.15
N PRO A 366 -3.37 -0.41 -12.41
CA PRO A 366 -2.78 -1.25 -13.46
C PRO A 366 -1.29 -0.95 -13.71
N LEU A 367 -0.88 0.32 -13.64
CA LEU A 367 0.52 0.72 -13.82
C LEU A 367 1.43 0.15 -12.72
N LEU A 368 0.88 -0.09 -11.52
CA LEU A 368 1.60 -0.73 -10.42
C LEU A 368 1.57 -2.26 -10.53
N LEU A 369 0.47 -2.84 -11.02
CA LEU A 369 0.31 -4.30 -11.10
C LEU A 369 1.06 -4.92 -12.28
N ILE A 370 1.13 -4.27 -13.45
CA ILE A 370 1.80 -4.83 -14.63
C ILE A 370 3.29 -5.12 -14.37
N PRO A 371 4.09 -4.21 -13.78
CA PRO A 371 5.48 -4.50 -13.42
C PRO A 371 5.60 -5.63 -12.40
N GLN A 372 4.71 -5.69 -11.40
CA GLN A 372 4.66 -6.78 -10.41
C GLN A 372 4.42 -8.13 -11.10
N MET A 373 3.57 -8.17 -12.12
CA MET A 373 3.29 -9.39 -12.87
C MET A 373 4.49 -9.82 -13.74
N ILE A 374 5.11 -8.88 -14.47
CA ILE A 374 6.25 -9.14 -15.36
C ILE A 374 7.49 -9.60 -14.58
N LEU A 375 7.78 -8.95 -13.45
CA LEU A 375 8.98 -9.18 -12.64
C LEU A 375 8.77 -10.22 -11.53
N SER A 376 7.68 -11.01 -11.60
CA SER A 376 7.41 -12.11 -10.67
C SER A 376 8.33 -13.31 -10.86
N GLY A 377 8.89 -13.48 -12.06
CA GLY A 377 9.78 -14.59 -12.42
C GLY A 377 9.11 -15.77 -13.14
N LEU A 378 7.78 -15.82 -13.17
CA LEU A 378 7.03 -16.87 -13.90
C LEU A 378 6.87 -16.56 -15.40
N LEU A 379 6.33 -15.38 -15.73
CA LEU A 379 6.02 -15.02 -17.13
C LEU A 379 7.28 -14.88 -17.98
N PHE A 380 8.35 -14.34 -17.38
CA PHE A 380 9.62 -14.12 -18.03
C PHE A 380 10.74 -14.56 -17.09
N SER A 381 11.57 -15.50 -17.56
CA SER A 381 12.78 -15.91 -16.83
C SER A 381 13.72 -14.72 -16.67
N PHE A 382 14.26 -14.51 -15.47
CA PHE A 382 15.11 -13.35 -15.18
C PHE A 382 16.37 -13.29 -16.05
N ASP A 383 16.93 -14.43 -16.45
CA ASP A 383 18.09 -14.49 -17.35
C ASP A 383 17.77 -14.03 -18.78
N LYS A 384 16.50 -13.96 -19.17
CA LYS A 384 16.06 -13.55 -20.51
C LYS A 384 15.53 -12.11 -20.56
N LEU A 385 15.65 -11.36 -19.46
CA LEU A 385 15.32 -9.93 -19.42
C LEU A 385 16.40 -9.08 -20.10
N HIS A 386 16.06 -7.82 -20.39
CA HIS A 386 16.99 -6.87 -21.00
C HIS A 386 18.32 -6.77 -20.21
N PRO A 387 19.49 -6.72 -20.87
CA PRO A 387 20.81 -6.72 -20.23
C PRO A 387 21.02 -5.67 -19.14
N TRP A 388 20.36 -4.50 -19.23
CA TRP A 388 20.45 -3.44 -18.22
C TRP A 388 19.75 -3.77 -16.89
N ILE A 389 18.87 -4.76 -16.88
CA ILE A 389 18.06 -5.13 -15.71
C ILE A 389 18.50 -6.49 -15.17
N THR A 390 18.88 -7.43 -16.05
CA THR A 390 19.24 -8.80 -15.66
C THR A 390 20.58 -8.88 -14.93
N THR A 391 20.70 -9.82 -14.00
CA THR A 391 21.97 -10.25 -13.41
C THR A 391 22.03 -11.76 -13.61
N LYS A 392 23.00 -12.28 -14.38
CA LYS A 392 23.05 -13.72 -14.66
C LYS A 392 23.29 -14.52 -13.38
N GLY A 393 22.46 -15.53 -13.15
CA GLY A 393 22.55 -16.40 -11.97
C GLY A 393 22.10 -15.79 -10.64
N LYS A 394 21.52 -14.57 -10.64
CA LYS A 394 20.94 -13.94 -9.46
C LYS A 394 19.64 -13.24 -9.80
N VAL A 395 18.77 -13.05 -8.82
CA VAL A 395 17.55 -12.25 -9.03
C VAL A 395 17.93 -10.77 -9.33
N PRO A 396 17.31 -10.14 -10.36
CA PRO A 396 17.49 -8.73 -10.68
C PRO A 396 17.11 -7.79 -9.55
N LEU A 397 17.89 -6.73 -9.32
CA LEU A 397 17.60 -5.74 -8.27
C LEU A 397 16.24 -5.06 -8.44
N VAL A 398 15.80 -4.83 -9.68
CA VAL A 398 14.47 -4.24 -9.95
C VAL A 398 13.34 -5.17 -9.50
N ALA A 399 13.57 -6.48 -9.54
CA ALA A 399 12.61 -7.47 -9.06
C ALA A 399 12.60 -7.57 -7.52
N ASP A 400 13.66 -7.14 -6.81
CA ASP A 400 13.67 -7.06 -5.34
C ASP A 400 12.68 -6.02 -4.78
N VAL A 401 12.29 -5.03 -5.59
CA VAL A 401 11.30 -4.02 -5.23
C VAL A 401 9.86 -4.55 -5.39
N MET A 402 9.68 -5.70 -6.06
CA MET A 402 8.37 -6.26 -6.37
C MET A 402 7.95 -7.26 -5.30
N ALA A 403 6.90 -6.93 -4.54
CA ALA A 403 6.35 -7.83 -3.52
C ALA A 403 5.84 -9.14 -4.13
N SER A 404 5.34 -9.10 -5.37
CA SER A 404 4.90 -10.30 -6.10
C SER A 404 6.01 -11.31 -6.30
N ARG A 405 7.26 -10.87 -6.50
CA ARG A 405 8.41 -11.74 -6.71
C ARG A 405 8.70 -12.55 -5.44
N TRP A 406 8.80 -11.87 -4.31
CA TRP A 406 9.00 -12.51 -3.00
C TRP A 406 7.84 -13.45 -2.64
N ALA A 407 6.60 -13.02 -2.88
CA ALA A 407 5.42 -13.84 -2.64
C ALA A 407 5.40 -15.11 -3.50
N TYR A 408 5.80 -14.99 -4.77
CA TYR A 408 5.80 -16.11 -5.70
C TYR A 408 6.89 -17.13 -5.37
N GLU A 409 8.10 -16.66 -5.08
CA GLU A 409 9.22 -17.49 -4.65
C GLU A 409 8.89 -18.24 -3.35
N ALA A 410 8.33 -17.54 -2.36
CA ALA A 410 7.89 -18.14 -1.10
C ALA A 410 6.90 -19.30 -1.31
N LEU A 411 5.86 -19.09 -2.13
CA LEU A 411 4.86 -20.12 -2.39
C LEU A 411 5.42 -21.28 -3.20
N ALA A 412 6.18 -21.01 -4.26
CA ALA A 412 6.71 -22.06 -5.12
C ALA A 412 7.70 -22.97 -4.37
N VAL A 413 8.63 -22.37 -3.60
CA VAL A 413 9.62 -23.11 -2.81
C VAL A 413 8.94 -23.91 -1.70
N TYR A 414 8.05 -23.29 -0.92
CA TYR A 414 7.36 -23.96 0.18
C TYR A 414 6.45 -25.09 -0.31
N GLN A 415 5.67 -24.84 -1.37
CA GLN A 415 4.80 -25.85 -1.96
C GLN A 415 5.58 -27.06 -2.48
N PHE A 416 6.73 -26.83 -3.13
CA PHE A 416 7.57 -27.93 -3.61
C PHE A 416 8.24 -28.68 -2.46
N LYS A 417 8.89 -27.99 -1.53
CA LYS A 417 9.70 -28.61 -0.46
C LYS A 417 8.87 -29.27 0.63
N ASN A 418 7.74 -28.65 1.02
CA ASN A 418 7.00 -29.00 2.24
C ASN A 418 5.67 -29.72 2.00
N ASN A 419 5.35 -30.13 0.76
CA ASN A 419 4.18 -30.98 0.54
C ASN A 419 4.39 -32.38 1.11
N THR A 420 3.28 -33.03 1.48
CA THR A 420 3.27 -34.32 2.18
C THR A 420 4.00 -35.42 1.39
N TYR A 421 4.01 -35.34 0.06
CA TYR A 421 4.76 -36.28 -0.78
C TYR A 421 6.27 -35.99 -0.78
N GLN A 422 6.69 -34.74 -1.04
CA GLN A 422 8.09 -34.38 -1.28
C GLN A 422 8.89 -34.24 0.02
N ALA A 423 8.28 -33.81 1.13
CA ALA A 423 8.98 -33.46 2.36
C ALA A 423 9.88 -34.58 2.93
N PRO A 424 9.47 -35.86 2.96
CA PRO A 424 10.34 -36.95 3.42
C PRO A 424 11.52 -37.25 2.48
N TYR A 425 11.40 -36.89 1.20
CA TYR A 425 12.39 -37.22 0.16
C TYR A 425 13.31 -36.07 -0.19
N TYR A 426 12.92 -34.83 0.10
CA TYR A 426 13.59 -33.61 -0.36
C TYR A 426 15.09 -33.59 -0.06
N ASP A 427 15.50 -33.87 1.18
CA ASP A 427 16.92 -33.82 1.55
C ASP A 427 17.76 -34.90 0.85
N MET A 428 17.17 -36.07 0.60
CA MET A 428 17.84 -37.15 -0.13
C MET A 428 17.93 -36.82 -1.63
N GLU A 429 16.83 -36.35 -2.21
CA GLU A 429 16.78 -35.94 -3.61
C GLU A 429 17.69 -34.75 -3.89
N LYS A 430 17.83 -33.83 -2.94
CA LYS A 430 18.78 -32.72 -3.03
C LYS A 430 20.21 -33.22 -3.23
N ILE A 431 20.65 -34.17 -2.41
CA ILE A 431 22.01 -34.74 -2.51
C ILE A 431 22.15 -35.56 -3.81
N GLU A 432 21.13 -36.34 -4.17
CA GLU A 432 21.06 -37.07 -5.44
C GLU A 432 21.25 -36.13 -6.64
N ARG A 433 20.49 -35.03 -6.70
CA ARG A 433 20.50 -34.07 -7.82
C ARG A 433 21.77 -33.25 -7.86
N GLN A 434 22.32 -32.85 -6.71
CA GLN A 434 23.62 -32.19 -6.64
C GLN A 434 24.74 -33.11 -7.16
N ALA A 435 24.71 -34.39 -6.82
CA ALA A 435 25.68 -35.37 -7.31
C ALA A 435 25.54 -35.62 -8.82
N ASP A 436 24.32 -35.85 -9.30
CA ASP A 436 24.01 -36.02 -10.73
C ASP A 436 24.47 -34.81 -11.55
N PHE A 437 24.18 -33.59 -11.07
CA PHE A 437 24.60 -32.38 -11.76
C PHE A 437 26.13 -32.28 -11.87
N ARG A 438 26.84 -32.57 -10.77
CA ARG A 438 28.30 -32.52 -10.73
C ARG A 438 28.92 -33.56 -11.66
N SER A 439 28.46 -34.81 -11.63
CA SER A 439 29.00 -35.87 -12.48
C SER A 439 28.63 -35.71 -13.96
N ALA A 440 27.36 -35.43 -14.26
CA ALA A 440 26.86 -35.48 -15.63
C ALA A 440 27.12 -34.19 -16.43
N TYR A 441 27.21 -33.03 -15.76
CA TYR A 441 27.35 -31.73 -16.45
C TYR A 441 28.62 -30.99 -16.04
N LEU A 442 28.85 -30.73 -14.74
CA LEU A 442 29.95 -29.88 -14.30
C LEU A 442 31.32 -30.51 -14.64
N LEU A 443 31.57 -31.73 -14.16
CA LEU A 443 32.84 -32.41 -14.39
C LEU A 443 33.06 -32.69 -15.87
N LYS A 444 32.02 -33.07 -16.61
CA LYS A 444 32.11 -33.23 -18.07
C LYS A 444 32.53 -31.93 -18.76
N LYS A 445 31.98 -30.78 -18.35
CA LYS A 445 32.36 -29.48 -18.90
C LYS A 445 33.80 -29.09 -18.55
N LEU A 446 34.27 -29.45 -17.35
CA LEU A 446 35.66 -29.25 -16.94
C LEU A 446 36.61 -30.17 -17.72
N GLU A 447 36.25 -31.43 -17.95
CA GLU A 447 37.01 -32.36 -18.80
C GLU A 447 37.14 -31.81 -20.23
N ASP A 448 36.04 -31.32 -20.82
CA ASP A 448 36.07 -30.73 -22.16
C ASP A 448 37.02 -29.52 -22.23
N LYS A 449 37.06 -28.69 -21.17
CA LYS A 449 38.00 -27.56 -21.07
C LYS A 449 39.44 -28.04 -20.87
N VAL A 450 39.68 -29.04 -20.02
CA VAL A 450 41.03 -29.62 -19.82
C VAL A 450 41.56 -30.25 -21.10
N ASN A 451 40.71 -30.97 -21.84
CA ASN A 451 41.08 -31.57 -23.12
C ASN A 451 41.36 -30.49 -24.17
N PHE A 452 40.54 -29.42 -24.22
CA PHE A 452 40.82 -28.28 -25.07
C PHE A 452 42.20 -27.66 -24.78
N ILE A 453 42.54 -27.46 -23.50
CA ILE A 453 43.86 -26.95 -23.10
C ILE A 453 44.96 -27.93 -23.50
N HIS A 454 44.79 -29.23 -23.26
CA HIS A 454 45.76 -30.26 -23.61
C HIS A 454 46.04 -30.29 -25.13
N ASP A 455 45.00 -30.16 -25.96
CA ASP A 455 45.13 -30.27 -27.42
C ASP A 455 45.72 -29.01 -28.08
N HIS A 456 45.61 -27.86 -27.41
CA HIS A 456 46.04 -26.56 -27.95
C HIS A 456 47.26 -25.97 -27.22
N PHE A 457 47.77 -26.61 -26.18
CA PHE A 457 48.96 -26.16 -25.46
C PHE A 457 50.18 -27.03 -25.82
N PRO A 458 51.35 -26.43 -26.14
CA PRO A 458 51.65 -25.00 -26.22
C PRO A 458 51.19 -24.38 -27.56
N THR A 459 50.77 -23.11 -27.54
CA THR A 459 50.39 -22.34 -28.74
C THR A 459 50.99 -20.94 -28.72
N ASP A 460 51.31 -20.42 -29.91
CA ASP A 460 51.78 -19.06 -30.14
C ASP A 460 50.64 -18.09 -30.54
N ASP A 461 49.39 -18.58 -30.66
CA ASP A 461 48.22 -17.73 -31.01
C ASP A 461 47.68 -17.01 -29.76
N ASP A 462 47.75 -15.68 -29.77
CA ASP A 462 47.27 -14.79 -28.71
C ASP A 462 45.78 -15.02 -28.36
N SER A 463 44.94 -15.33 -29.34
CA SER A 463 43.50 -15.56 -29.14
C SER A 463 43.25 -16.86 -28.37
N VAL A 464 43.99 -17.92 -28.73
CA VAL A 464 43.91 -19.23 -28.06
C VAL A 464 44.54 -19.16 -26.67
N ARG A 465 45.64 -18.42 -26.52
CA ARG A 465 46.30 -18.16 -25.23
C ARG A 465 45.36 -17.46 -24.24
N SER A 466 44.60 -16.45 -24.70
CA SER A 466 43.59 -15.79 -23.87
C SER A 466 42.46 -16.74 -23.47
N LEU A 467 42.06 -17.67 -24.34
CA LEU A 467 41.01 -18.66 -24.03
C LEU A 467 41.51 -19.70 -23.00
N ILE A 468 42.73 -20.22 -23.16
CA ILE A 468 43.36 -21.14 -22.22
C ILE A 468 43.47 -20.49 -20.83
N GLN A 469 43.92 -19.23 -20.76
CA GLN A 469 44.03 -18.52 -19.49
C GLN A 469 42.66 -18.37 -18.80
N LYS A 470 41.60 -18.10 -19.57
CA LYS A 470 40.23 -18.03 -19.07
C LYS A 470 39.76 -19.38 -18.54
N ASP A 471 40.01 -20.46 -19.29
CA ASP A 471 39.59 -21.81 -18.91
C ASP A 471 40.36 -22.35 -17.70
N LEU A 472 41.67 -22.09 -17.59
CA LEU A 472 42.46 -22.39 -16.40
C LEU A 472 41.90 -21.70 -15.16
N ARG A 473 41.51 -20.42 -15.27
CA ARG A 473 40.89 -19.69 -14.16
C ARG A 473 39.55 -20.30 -13.75
N ILE A 474 38.71 -20.67 -14.73
CA ILE A 474 37.43 -21.33 -14.47
C ILE A 474 37.65 -22.67 -13.75
N ILE A 475 38.56 -23.50 -14.26
CA ILE A 475 38.85 -24.82 -13.67
C ILE A 475 39.36 -24.63 -12.23
N ARG A 476 40.29 -23.69 -12.01
CA ARG A 476 40.79 -23.37 -10.67
C ARG A 476 39.66 -22.99 -9.73
N GLU A 477 38.81 -22.03 -10.11
CA GLU A 477 37.71 -21.53 -9.26
C GLU A 477 36.70 -22.62 -8.92
N GLU A 478 36.34 -23.50 -9.86
CA GLU A 478 35.40 -24.60 -9.58
C GLU A 478 36.05 -25.70 -8.74
N LEU A 479 37.30 -26.11 -9.05
CA LEU A 479 38.01 -27.11 -8.25
C LEU A 479 38.31 -26.64 -6.83
N LEU A 480 38.45 -25.34 -6.59
CA LEU A 480 38.57 -24.77 -5.25
C LEU A 480 37.32 -25.00 -4.40
N LYS A 481 36.13 -25.00 -5.01
CA LYS A 481 34.84 -25.28 -4.32
C LYS A 481 34.58 -26.78 -4.12
N GLU A 482 35.35 -27.66 -4.76
CA GLU A 482 35.13 -29.10 -4.64
C GLU A 482 35.42 -29.63 -3.22
N PRO A 483 34.47 -30.32 -2.56
CA PRO A 483 34.65 -30.84 -1.22
C PRO A 483 35.59 -32.06 -1.20
N PHE A 484 35.63 -32.85 -2.28
CA PHE A 484 36.47 -34.04 -2.38
C PHE A 484 37.87 -33.67 -2.89
N LYS A 485 38.74 -33.20 -1.99
CA LYS A 485 40.11 -32.81 -2.34
C LYS A 485 41.09 -33.97 -2.56
N LYS A 486 40.75 -35.19 -2.12
CA LYS A 486 41.66 -36.35 -2.17
C LYS A 486 42.10 -36.72 -3.60
N PRO A 487 41.21 -36.75 -4.62
CA PRO A 487 41.63 -36.98 -6.01
C PRO A 487 42.45 -35.81 -6.60
N LEU A 488 42.37 -34.63 -5.99
CA LEU A 488 43.10 -33.42 -6.39
C LEU A 488 44.46 -33.28 -5.66
N ALA A 489 44.88 -34.31 -4.92
CA ALA A 489 46.13 -34.29 -4.18
C ALA A 489 47.33 -34.26 -5.15
N GLY A 490 48.21 -33.27 -5.00
CA GLY A 490 49.36 -33.05 -5.87
C GLY A 490 49.26 -31.84 -6.79
N LEU A 491 48.09 -31.17 -6.83
CA LEU A 491 47.91 -29.89 -7.54
C LEU A 491 48.16 -28.69 -6.61
N ASP A 492 49.00 -27.75 -7.03
CA ASP A 492 49.19 -26.44 -6.40
C ASP A 492 48.25 -25.40 -7.04
N PHE A 493 47.13 -25.12 -6.38
CA PHE A 493 46.10 -24.20 -6.87
C PHE A 493 46.59 -22.76 -7.13
N GLU A 494 47.74 -22.33 -6.58
CA GLU A 494 48.30 -21.01 -6.84
C GLU A 494 49.19 -20.98 -8.08
N LYS A 495 49.88 -22.07 -8.40
CA LYS A 495 50.92 -22.11 -9.45
C LYS A 495 50.49 -22.87 -10.69
N ASP A 496 49.81 -24.00 -10.52
CA ASP A 496 49.50 -24.95 -11.60
C ASP A 496 48.46 -24.46 -12.60
N PHE A 497 47.75 -23.38 -12.26
CA PHE A 497 46.70 -22.76 -13.08
C PHE A 497 47.13 -21.41 -13.67
N GLU A 498 48.40 -21.04 -13.56
CA GLU A 498 49.00 -19.92 -14.31
C GLU A 498 49.56 -20.41 -15.63
N LEU A 499 49.28 -19.68 -16.71
CA LEU A 499 49.66 -20.08 -18.06
C LEU A 499 51.17 -20.23 -18.25
N ASP A 500 51.96 -19.42 -17.52
CA ASP A 500 53.43 -19.43 -17.61
C ASP A 500 54.07 -20.58 -16.79
N GLN A 501 53.30 -21.23 -15.91
CA GLN A 501 53.76 -22.32 -15.04
C GLN A 501 53.06 -23.66 -15.35
N LEU A 502 52.18 -23.70 -16.36
CA LEU A 502 51.43 -24.89 -16.75
C LEU A 502 52.38 -25.99 -17.26
N ASN A 503 52.43 -27.12 -16.54
CA ASN A 503 53.22 -28.29 -16.89
C ASN A 503 52.32 -29.41 -17.46
N PRO A 504 52.73 -30.15 -18.50
CA PRO A 504 52.03 -31.36 -18.96
C PRO A 504 51.67 -32.36 -17.86
N GLN A 505 52.46 -32.43 -16.78
CA GLN A 505 52.15 -33.27 -15.61
C GLN A 505 50.87 -32.83 -14.90
N THR A 506 50.61 -31.53 -14.78
CA THR A 506 49.40 -30.96 -14.19
C THR A 506 48.16 -31.35 -15.00
N LEU A 507 48.26 -31.26 -16.35
CA LEU A 507 47.16 -31.66 -17.24
C LEU A 507 46.87 -33.16 -17.14
N ALA A 508 47.90 -33.99 -17.08
CA ALA A 508 47.74 -35.44 -16.89
C ALA A 508 47.09 -35.78 -15.54
N LEU A 509 47.47 -35.08 -14.46
CA LEU A 509 46.84 -35.22 -13.14
C LEU A 509 45.37 -34.80 -13.19
N LEU A 510 45.02 -33.70 -13.86
CA LEU A 510 43.63 -33.26 -14.03
C LEU A 510 42.80 -34.26 -14.85
N GLN A 511 43.34 -34.78 -15.96
CA GLN A 511 42.70 -35.81 -16.78
C GLN A 511 42.48 -37.13 -16.01
N GLN A 512 43.33 -37.45 -15.02
CA GLN A 512 43.14 -38.61 -14.15
C GLN A 512 42.17 -38.32 -12.98
N ALA A 513 42.21 -37.11 -12.41
CA ALA A 513 41.45 -36.76 -11.22
C ALA A 513 39.96 -36.53 -11.50
N LEU A 514 39.62 -35.87 -12.63
CA LEU A 514 38.22 -35.55 -12.97
C LEU A 514 37.33 -36.80 -13.13
N PRO A 515 37.75 -37.89 -13.81
CA PRO A 515 36.96 -39.13 -13.87
C PRO A 515 36.79 -39.80 -12.50
N VAL A 516 37.80 -39.76 -11.64
CA VAL A 516 37.72 -40.30 -10.27
C VAL A 516 36.71 -39.52 -9.42
N LEU A 517 36.68 -38.19 -9.57
CA LEU A 517 35.65 -37.36 -8.97
C LEU A 517 34.27 -37.70 -9.53
N GLY A 518 34.16 -37.91 -10.85
CA GLY A 518 32.93 -38.34 -11.51
C GLY A 518 32.37 -39.63 -10.94
N GLN A 519 33.23 -40.65 -10.76
CA GLN A 519 32.84 -41.91 -10.13
C GLN A 519 32.43 -41.73 -8.66
N THR A 520 33.13 -40.88 -7.92
CA THR A 520 32.78 -40.57 -6.52
C THR A 520 31.36 -39.99 -6.43
N TYR A 521 31.01 -39.06 -7.32
CA TYR A 521 29.66 -38.49 -7.37
C TYR A 521 28.62 -39.51 -7.84
N LEU A 522 28.96 -40.38 -8.80
CA LEU A 522 28.07 -41.46 -9.22
C LEU A 522 27.77 -42.46 -8.09
N ASP A 523 28.78 -42.78 -7.26
CA ASP A 523 28.60 -43.65 -6.09
C ASP A 523 27.71 -42.98 -5.03
N ILE A 524 27.87 -41.67 -4.82
CA ILE A 524 26.98 -40.87 -3.96
C ILE A 524 25.55 -40.91 -4.49
N TYR A 525 25.37 -40.61 -5.79
CA TYR A 525 24.06 -40.67 -6.45
C TYR A 525 23.39 -42.04 -6.23
N ASN A 526 24.07 -43.13 -6.57
CA ASN A 526 23.54 -44.49 -6.42
C ASN A 526 23.19 -44.82 -4.96
N THR A 527 24.02 -44.39 -4.01
CA THR A 527 23.78 -44.59 -2.58
C THR A 527 22.50 -43.89 -2.12
N TYR A 528 22.27 -42.64 -2.56
CA TYR A 528 21.09 -41.87 -2.16
C TYR A 528 19.82 -42.31 -2.88
N VAL A 529 19.91 -42.75 -4.15
CA VAL A 529 18.80 -43.43 -4.84
C VAL A 529 18.38 -44.67 -4.08
N GLN A 530 19.32 -45.54 -3.68
CA GLN A 530 19.00 -46.73 -2.88
C GLN A 530 18.40 -46.39 -1.52
N LYS A 531 18.85 -45.32 -0.86
CA LYS A 531 18.25 -44.85 0.41
C LYS A 531 16.80 -44.39 0.20
N ARG A 532 16.53 -43.66 -0.88
CA ARG A 532 15.18 -43.22 -1.23
C ARG A 532 14.27 -44.40 -1.54
N ASP A 533 14.73 -45.35 -2.36
CA ASP A 533 13.94 -46.54 -2.73
C ASP A 533 13.64 -47.42 -1.50
N LYS A 534 14.60 -47.56 -0.57
CA LYS A 534 14.36 -48.21 0.73
C LYS A 534 13.31 -47.49 1.57
N LEU A 535 13.30 -46.16 1.56
CA LEU A 535 12.31 -45.37 2.29
C LEU A 535 10.92 -45.52 1.68
N VAL A 536 10.80 -45.51 0.35
CA VAL A 536 9.55 -45.79 -0.37
C VAL A 536 9.03 -47.18 -0.01
N HIS A 537 9.88 -48.20 -0.10
CA HIS A 537 9.51 -49.57 0.29
C HIS A 537 9.12 -49.69 1.77
N ALA A 538 9.75 -48.92 2.66
CA ALA A 538 9.37 -48.90 4.08
C ALA A 538 7.98 -48.30 4.29
N PHE A 539 7.60 -47.27 3.54
CA PHE A 539 6.25 -46.69 3.59
C PHE A 539 5.18 -47.62 3.01
N GLU A 540 5.45 -48.25 1.86
CA GLU A 540 4.50 -49.18 1.21
C GLU A 540 4.23 -50.45 2.05
N ASN A 541 5.20 -50.90 2.85
CA ASN A 541 5.10 -52.14 3.64
C ASN A 541 4.82 -51.90 5.14
N TYR A 542 4.46 -50.68 5.54
CA TYR A 542 4.24 -50.36 6.96
C TYR A 542 2.93 -51.00 7.48
N PRO A 543 2.96 -51.81 8.56
CA PRO A 543 1.77 -52.52 9.03
C PRO A 543 0.65 -51.58 9.47
N GLY A 544 -0.56 -51.77 8.91
CA GLY A 544 -1.75 -50.99 9.28
C GLY A 544 -1.88 -49.64 8.58
N TYR A 545 -1.05 -49.36 7.57
CA TYR A 545 -1.10 -48.13 6.78
C TYR A 545 -1.19 -48.45 5.29
N ASP A 546 -2.29 -48.08 4.63
CA ASP A 546 -2.50 -48.29 3.19
C ASP A 546 -1.85 -47.14 2.41
N TYR A 547 -0.53 -47.23 2.21
CA TYR A 547 0.25 -46.22 1.48
C TYR A 547 0.45 -46.64 0.03
N ASN A 548 -0.13 -45.88 -0.89
CA ASN A 548 0.16 -45.99 -2.31
C ASN A 548 0.91 -44.75 -2.80
N LEU A 549 2.16 -44.94 -3.26
CA LEU A 549 3.03 -43.85 -3.71
C LEU A 549 2.39 -43.01 -4.83
N ASN A 550 1.74 -43.65 -5.79
CA ASN A 550 1.13 -42.97 -6.93
C ASN A 550 -0.09 -42.15 -6.49
N GLU A 551 -0.90 -42.65 -5.57
CA GLU A 551 -2.04 -41.91 -5.03
C GLU A 551 -1.59 -40.68 -4.23
N TYR A 552 -0.58 -40.84 -3.38
CA TYR A 552 0.05 -39.73 -2.64
C TYR A 552 0.60 -38.67 -3.60
N LYS A 553 1.34 -39.10 -4.63
CA LYS A 553 1.88 -38.19 -5.64
C LYS A 553 0.77 -37.49 -6.42
N ASN A 554 -0.30 -38.21 -6.78
CA ASN A 554 -1.46 -37.66 -7.50
C ASN A 554 -2.19 -36.57 -6.72
N ARG A 555 -2.19 -36.65 -5.38
CA ARG A 555 -2.91 -35.74 -4.49
C ARG A 555 -2.09 -34.54 -4.01
N TYR A 556 -0.80 -34.71 -3.77
CA TYR A 556 0.02 -33.72 -3.05
C TYR A 556 1.17 -33.10 -3.88
N PHE A 557 1.56 -33.74 -4.98
CA PHE A 557 2.61 -33.25 -5.86
C PHE A 557 2.03 -32.59 -7.10
N ASN A 558 2.77 -31.68 -7.74
CA ASN A 558 2.41 -31.09 -9.03
C ASN A 558 3.64 -31.07 -9.95
N GLU A 559 3.54 -31.75 -11.10
CA GLU A 559 4.67 -31.93 -12.03
C GLU A 559 5.07 -30.59 -12.66
N SER A 560 4.11 -29.76 -13.06
CA SER A 560 4.40 -28.45 -13.68
C SER A 560 5.13 -27.49 -12.74
N LEU A 561 4.77 -27.49 -11.45
CA LEU A 561 5.51 -26.75 -10.43
C LEU A 561 6.92 -27.31 -10.26
N SER A 562 7.08 -28.63 -10.20
CA SER A 562 8.39 -29.28 -10.13
C SER A 562 9.28 -28.88 -11.31
N ASP A 563 8.74 -28.94 -12.54
CA ASP A 563 9.46 -28.58 -13.76
C ASP A 563 9.92 -27.12 -13.75
N LEU A 564 9.08 -26.23 -13.20
CA LEU A 564 9.38 -24.81 -13.04
C LEU A 564 10.52 -24.58 -12.04
N VAL A 565 10.41 -25.10 -10.82
CA VAL A 565 11.43 -24.88 -9.76
C VAL A 565 12.73 -25.63 -10.02
N ARG A 566 12.70 -26.64 -10.90
CA ARG A 566 13.88 -27.37 -11.38
C ARG A 566 14.42 -26.81 -12.70
N ASN A 567 13.70 -25.89 -13.34
CA ASN A 567 14.08 -25.28 -14.62
C ASN A 567 14.49 -26.30 -15.70
N ILE A 568 13.73 -27.40 -15.82
CA ILE A 568 14.10 -28.55 -16.66
C ILE A 568 14.12 -28.18 -18.16
N SER A 569 13.32 -27.19 -18.56
CA SER A 569 13.22 -26.74 -19.96
C SER A 569 14.41 -25.88 -20.43
N VAL A 570 15.41 -25.62 -19.59
CA VAL A 570 16.59 -24.86 -19.98
C VAL A 570 17.46 -25.65 -20.97
N LYS A 571 17.84 -25.02 -22.09
CA LYS A 571 18.71 -25.66 -23.10
C LYS A 571 20.14 -25.83 -22.59
N ASP A 572 20.69 -24.75 -22.05
CA ASP A 572 22.04 -24.73 -21.49
C ASP A 572 21.97 -24.93 -19.98
N ARG A 573 22.34 -26.13 -19.52
CA ARG A 573 22.31 -26.49 -18.09
C ARG A 573 23.37 -25.75 -17.26
N ILE A 574 24.43 -25.28 -17.92
CA ILE A 574 25.51 -24.49 -17.35
C ILE A 574 25.71 -23.25 -18.20
N LEU A 575 25.60 -22.07 -17.58
CA LEU A 575 25.89 -20.78 -18.21
C LEU A 575 27.30 -20.32 -17.82
N GLU A 576 28.15 -20.05 -18.80
CA GLU A 576 29.46 -19.42 -18.58
C GLU A 576 29.32 -17.90 -18.62
N TYR A 577 29.50 -17.23 -17.49
CA TYR A 577 29.39 -15.76 -17.37
C TYR A 577 30.47 -15.19 -16.46
N GLU A 578 31.15 -14.13 -16.89
CA GLU A 578 32.25 -13.48 -16.16
C GLU A 578 33.35 -14.44 -15.65
N GLY A 579 33.60 -15.54 -16.38
CA GLY A 579 34.59 -16.55 -15.98
C GLY A 579 34.13 -17.49 -14.87
N LYS A 580 32.81 -17.67 -14.69
CA LYS A 580 32.21 -18.61 -13.74
C LYS A 580 31.23 -19.54 -14.45
N LEU A 581 31.10 -20.76 -13.95
CA LEU A 581 30.09 -21.71 -14.37
C LEU A 581 28.87 -21.61 -13.45
N ILE A 582 27.75 -21.16 -13.99
CA ILE A 582 26.49 -20.98 -13.24
C ILE A 582 25.56 -22.14 -13.58
N GLN A 583 25.19 -22.93 -12.57
CA GLN A 583 24.16 -23.96 -12.68
C GLN A 583 22.79 -23.32 -12.97
N GLN A 584 22.15 -23.75 -14.05
CA GLN A 584 20.82 -23.26 -14.45
C GLN A 584 19.70 -24.25 -14.13
N ILE A 585 20.01 -25.54 -14.11
CA ILE A 585 19.06 -26.62 -13.79
C ILE A 585 19.03 -26.90 -12.29
N ASP A 586 17.91 -27.41 -11.79
CA ASP A 586 17.71 -27.80 -10.39
C ASP A 586 18.03 -26.69 -9.36
N PRO A 587 17.62 -25.41 -9.58
CA PRO A 587 17.93 -24.32 -8.65
C PRO A 587 17.38 -24.56 -7.23
N ILE A 588 16.24 -25.23 -7.11
CA ILE A 588 15.62 -25.62 -5.84
C ILE A 588 16.47 -26.58 -4.98
N PHE A 589 17.44 -27.26 -5.59
CA PHE A 589 18.36 -28.16 -4.92
C PHE A 589 19.76 -27.55 -4.76
N ASN A 590 20.01 -26.37 -5.32
CA ASN A 590 21.31 -25.71 -5.26
C ASN A 590 21.41 -24.80 -4.02
N ASP A 591 22.43 -25.03 -3.20
CA ASP A 591 22.73 -24.20 -2.03
C ASP A 591 23.62 -23.01 -2.42
N HIS A 592 23.26 -21.82 -1.94
CA HIS A 592 24.08 -20.62 -2.17
C HIS A 592 25.19 -20.52 -1.13
N GLU A 593 26.44 -20.40 -1.59
CA GLU A 593 27.57 -20.05 -0.73
C GLU A 593 27.73 -18.53 -0.64
N PRO A 594 27.61 -17.92 0.56
CA PRO A 594 27.62 -16.49 0.72
C PRO A 594 29.04 -15.94 0.54
N ARG A 595 29.22 -14.92 -0.31
CA ARG A 595 30.53 -14.27 -0.48
C ARG A 595 30.91 -13.37 0.70
N HIS A 596 29.91 -12.82 1.38
CA HIS A 596 30.06 -11.94 2.54
C HIS A 596 28.78 -11.93 3.37
N ALA A 597 28.84 -11.44 4.62
CA ALA A 597 27.72 -11.49 5.58
C ALA A 597 26.39 -10.86 5.09
N LEU A 598 26.43 -9.92 4.13
CA LEU A 598 25.26 -9.27 3.53
C LEU A 598 24.85 -9.82 2.15
N ASP A 599 25.38 -10.98 1.72
CA ASP A 599 25.07 -11.56 0.40
C ASP A 599 23.75 -12.36 0.43
N TYR A 600 22.64 -11.64 0.57
CA TYR A 600 21.30 -12.25 0.53
C TYR A 600 20.81 -12.58 -0.88
N ARG A 601 21.49 -12.06 -1.92
CA ARG A 601 21.07 -12.20 -3.32
C ARG A 601 21.47 -13.55 -3.88
N THR A 602 20.49 -14.43 -4.01
CA THR A 602 20.63 -15.79 -4.53
C THR A 602 20.02 -15.92 -5.94
N HIS A 603 20.16 -17.10 -6.54
CA HIS A 603 19.34 -17.52 -7.68
C HIS A 603 17.87 -17.65 -7.26
N PHE A 604 16.98 -17.59 -8.25
CA PHE A 604 15.54 -17.72 -8.02
C PHE A 604 15.20 -19.17 -7.65
N PHE A 605 14.27 -19.34 -6.70
CA PHE A 605 13.90 -20.62 -6.10
C PHE A 605 14.99 -21.27 -5.24
N ALA A 606 15.95 -20.49 -4.74
CA ALA A 606 16.88 -21.01 -3.75
C ALA A 606 16.11 -21.55 -2.52
N PRO A 607 16.49 -22.72 -1.97
CA PRO A 607 15.75 -23.34 -0.87
C PRO A 607 15.98 -22.66 0.48
N GLU A 608 17.14 -22.03 0.64
CA GLU A 608 17.53 -21.28 1.82
C GLU A 608 18.21 -19.97 1.41
N LYS A 609 18.07 -18.96 2.25
CA LYS A 609 18.70 -17.65 2.09
C LYS A 609 19.59 -17.35 3.28
N ILE A 610 20.75 -16.76 3.01
CA ILE A 610 21.72 -16.42 4.05
C ILE A 610 21.74 -14.92 4.26
N PHE A 611 21.53 -14.50 5.50
CA PHE A 611 21.56 -13.10 5.87
C PHE A 611 22.22 -12.94 7.24
N LEU A 612 23.23 -12.07 7.32
CA LEU A 612 24.04 -11.84 8.54
C LEU A 612 24.67 -13.12 9.10
N GLY A 613 25.03 -14.07 8.23
CA GLY A 613 25.62 -15.35 8.62
C GLY A 613 24.62 -16.39 9.14
N LEU A 614 23.33 -16.07 9.22
CA LEU A 614 22.26 -16.99 9.59
C LEU A 614 21.57 -17.54 8.33
N ARG A 615 21.24 -18.84 8.35
CA ARG A 615 20.43 -19.50 7.31
C ARG A 615 18.95 -19.36 7.66
N PHE A 616 18.18 -18.86 6.70
CA PHE A 616 16.72 -18.74 6.77
C PHE A 616 16.09 -19.60 5.69
N ASP A 617 15.00 -20.28 6.03
CA ASP A 617 14.14 -20.89 5.01
C ASP A 617 13.56 -19.77 4.12
N THR A 618 13.57 -20.00 2.81
CA THR A 618 13.14 -19.00 1.82
C THR A 618 11.73 -18.49 2.07
N PHE A 619 10.81 -19.34 2.52
CA PHE A 619 9.44 -18.93 2.86
C PHE A 619 9.42 -17.85 3.95
N VAL A 620 10.17 -18.07 5.02
CA VAL A 620 10.22 -17.14 6.16
C VAL A 620 10.94 -15.85 5.77
N PHE A 621 12.08 -15.96 5.07
CA PHE A 621 12.84 -14.80 4.63
C PHE A 621 12.00 -13.90 3.73
N ASP A 622 11.30 -14.47 2.76
CA ASP A 622 10.52 -13.72 1.77
C ASP A 622 9.31 -13.02 2.41
N LEU A 623 8.64 -13.69 3.36
CA LEU A 623 7.60 -13.06 4.17
C LEU A 623 8.15 -11.89 4.98
N LEU A 624 9.31 -12.05 5.63
CA LEU A 624 9.95 -10.97 6.38
C LEU A 624 10.27 -9.77 5.48
N VAL A 625 10.75 -10.00 4.26
CA VAL A 625 11.01 -8.93 3.30
C VAL A 625 9.72 -8.17 2.95
N ILE A 626 8.61 -8.87 2.67
CA ILE A 626 7.31 -8.23 2.39
C ILE A 626 6.86 -7.36 3.59
N TRP A 627 7.05 -7.83 4.81
CA TRP A 627 6.72 -7.05 6.01
C TRP A 627 7.66 -5.85 6.21
N VAL A 628 8.95 -5.99 5.94
CA VAL A 628 9.89 -4.85 5.94
C VAL A 628 9.47 -3.80 4.90
N MET A 629 9.11 -4.22 3.68
CA MET A 629 8.58 -3.32 2.65
C MET A 629 7.30 -2.62 3.13
N THR A 630 6.41 -3.33 3.81
CA THR A 630 5.17 -2.78 4.39
C THR A 630 5.47 -1.73 5.46
N ILE A 631 6.44 -1.98 6.35
CA ILE A 631 6.88 -1.03 7.38
C ILE A 631 7.50 0.21 6.74
N LEU A 632 8.35 0.06 5.72
CA LEU A 632 8.93 1.19 5.00
C LEU A 632 7.85 2.05 4.33
N LEU A 633 6.82 1.43 3.74
CA LEU A 633 5.67 2.15 3.20
C LEU A 633 4.84 2.83 4.29
N TYR A 634 4.73 2.24 5.49
CA TYR A 634 4.07 2.89 6.62
C TYR A 634 4.82 4.13 7.09
N VAL A 635 6.15 4.05 7.19
CA VAL A 635 7.00 5.20 7.50
C VAL A 635 6.84 6.28 6.43
N ALA A 636 6.83 5.91 5.15
CA ALA A 636 6.58 6.84 4.05
C ALA A 636 5.18 7.50 4.16
N LEU A 637 4.15 6.75 4.53
CA LEU A 637 2.79 7.25 4.75
C LEU A 637 2.74 8.23 5.93
N TYR A 638 3.39 7.87 7.05
CA TYR A 638 3.43 8.68 8.26
C TYR A 638 4.01 10.07 7.98
N PHE A 639 5.11 10.14 7.23
CA PHE A 639 5.75 11.40 6.86
C PHE A 639 5.17 12.07 5.60
N GLU A 640 4.10 11.52 5.02
CA GLU A 640 3.51 11.94 3.74
C GLU A 640 4.56 12.01 2.60
N GLY A 641 5.50 11.06 2.56
CA GLY A 641 6.67 11.07 1.65
C GLY A 641 6.27 11.16 0.17
N LEU A 642 5.33 10.34 -0.29
CA LEU A 642 4.86 10.34 -1.68
C LEU A 642 4.23 11.69 -2.07
N LYS A 643 3.39 12.25 -1.20
CA LYS A 643 2.74 13.56 -1.40
C LYS A 643 3.77 14.69 -1.48
N LYS A 644 4.78 14.68 -0.59
CA LYS A 644 5.89 15.64 -0.62
C LYS A 644 6.69 15.54 -1.90
N MET A 645 7.03 14.32 -2.33
CA MET A 645 7.75 14.08 -3.58
C MET A 645 6.99 14.61 -4.81
N LEU A 646 5.69 14.29 -4.95
CA LEU A 646 4.87 14.81 -6.05
C LEU A 646 4.74 16.35 -6.02
N SER A 647 4.63 16.94 -4.83
CA SER A 647 4.60 18.39 -4.69
C SER A 647 5.90 19.06 -5.13
N ALA A 648 7.05 18.40 -4.89
CA ALA A 648 8.36 18.87 -5.34
C ALA A 648 8.45 18.83 -6.88
N PHE A 649 8.00 17.75 -7.52
CA PHE A 649 7.92 17.68 -8.98
C PHE A 649 7.04 18.77 -9.58
N SER A 650 5.89 19.08 -8.95
CA SER A 650 5.02 20.18 -9.42
C SER A 650 5.66 21.58 -9.31
N LYS A 651 6.70 21.73 -8.47
CA LYS A 651 7.45 22.99 -8.31
C LYS A 651 8.59 23.13 -9.32
N ILE A 652 9.01 22.04 -9.98
CA ILE A 652 10.00 22.08 -11.05
C ILE A 652 9.33 22.75 -12.26
N ARG A 653 9.56 24.05 -12.42
CA ARG A 653 9.19 24.77 -13.63
C ARG A 653 10.11 24.30 -14.76
N LEU A 654 9.55 23.55 -15.71
CA LEU A 654 10.22 23.31 -16.98
C LEU A 654 10.37 24.67 -17.70
N PRO A 655 11.59 25.11 -18.04
CA PRO A 655 11.78 26.36 -18.77
C PRO A 655 11.10 26.25 -20.13
N GLY A 656 10.05 27.04 -20.36
CA GLY A 656 9.37 27.15 -21.66
C GLY A 656 7.84 26.96 -21.63
N LEU A 657 7.27 26.38 -20.59
CA LEU A 657 5.81 26.21 -20.47
C LEU A 657 5.25 27.16 -19.41
N LYS A 658 4.74 28.33 -19.85
CA LYS A 658 3.87 29.16 -19.01
C LYS A 658 2.53 28.45 -18.84
N LYS A 659 2.05 28.42 -17.59
CA LYS A 659 0.78 27.82 -17.16
C LYS A 659 -0.42 28.40 -17.88
#